data_AF-A0A7W0WTH3-F1
#
_entry.id   AF-A0A7W0WTH3-F1
#
_cell.length_a   1.000
_cell.length_b   1.000
_cell.length_c   1.000
_cell.angle_alpha   90.00
_cell.angle_beta   90.00
_cell.angle_gamma   90.00
#
_symmetry.space_group_name_H-M   'P 1'
#
loop_
_entity.id
_entity.type
_entity.pdbx_description
1 polymer ?
#
loop_
_entity_poly.entity_id
_entity_poly.type
_entity_poly.pdbx_seq_one_letter_code
_entity_poly.pdbx_strand_id
1 'polypeptide(L)'
;VSSAMDTVTEAATAIRMAREGGIGFIHKNLTIQEQAREVLRVKKAQTGIVVDPMTVAPSQTLEEALALMRHYRISGLPVVDAEKRPVGILTNRDVRFERRLSLQVGEVMTKTVVTAKDGVSLEEAKDLLHKHRIEKLLVVDKDGRLKGLITTRDIEQAEAHPTAVTDDMGRLRVGAAVGVGGDREARIEALIAAGADLVCIDTAHGHSAGVLAACRETRKKFPKLQLVAGNVATGEATKALIETGVNGVKVGVGPGCFEAGARVLMADMSYKNIEDVVAGDRVIYMHGKSVRVAKAWCTGVREVMSLRHTAHFGETHVTPDHRYFVGDLSSVSEATVRSRGYAKALAQPTKQGNDKLGWQEIGAVDRATCLLPNQIAFELPQTFSIELADFAVRKDRQLARYTRQIDATYELGYVFGTFLGDGHAFLAKSRNSVAGRVSWYFAKHETDIAAKLVRCLGQASGVAVEADPGEKLINIHFYSLQWARLLAQFGKRHEKHLPAAYRCTDPGYLRGLLDGLVDSDGFIGADGRLCFRTTSRPLAELFNMVCYLVKGSFPNCHTEKPSAGGLRGTSVENCRESYVSRLNVTHEKRVTDQYQIVKMLDRHRLNVSVPVYDIEVDCETHSFICNNAIVHNSICTTRIVAGVGVPQLTAISDAVQAAKGTGVAIIADGGIKYSGDVAKALAAGADTVMIGGLFAGTDEAPGEVILFQGRSYKSYRGMGSIGAMKEGSKDRYFQADVETPQKLVPEGIEGRVPYKGPLRESIYQLVGGLRAAMGYLGCATIADLHANAKFVKISSQGLRESHVHDVIITKEAPNYRVE
;
A
#
# COMPACT_ATOMS: atom_id res chain seq x y z
N VAL A 1 -7.58 15.43 -13.37
CA VAL A 1 -6.64 14.87 -14.37
C VAL A 1 -6.55 13.35 -14.19
N SER A 2 -6.50 12.53 -15.24
CA SER A 2 -6.24 11.09 -15.11
C SER A 2 -4.74 10.76 -15.21
N SER A 3 -4.28 9.83 -14.37
CA SER A 3 -2.84 9.50 -14.25
C SER A 3 -2.29 8.77 -15.47
N ALA A 4 -1.02 9.01 -15.79
CA ALA A 4 -0.31 8.43 -16.93
C ALA A 4 0.14 6.98 -16.65
N MET A 5 -0.84 6.09 -16.52
CA MET A 5 -0.62 4.68 -16.21
C MET A 5 -1.28 3.79 -17.26
N ASP A 6 -0.64 2.66 -17.56
CA ASP A 6 -1.11 1.66 -18.55
C ASP A 6 -2.39 0.93 -18.15
N THR A 7 -2.84 1.10 -16.90
CA THR A 7 -4.13 0.62 -16.38
C THR A 7 -5.11 1.76 -16.08
N VAL A 8 -4.79 2.99 -16.52
CA VAL A 8 -5.64 4.16 -16.28
C VAL A 8 -5.92 4.94 -17.56
N THR A 9 -4.91 5.36 -18.33
CA THR A 9 -5.12 6.36 -19.39
C THR A 9 -4.53 5.98 -20.74
N GLU A 10 -5.39 5.53 -21.63
CA GLU A 10 -5.23 5.54 -23.10
C GLU A 10 -6.26 6.50 -23.74
N ALA A 11 -6.41 6.50 -25.08
CA ALA A 11 -7.28 7.44 -25.77
C ALA A 11 -8.73 7.42 -25.27
N ALA A 12 -9.30 6.25 -24.94
CA ALA A 12 -10.68 6.17 -24.46
C ALA A 12 -10.89 6.99 -23.17
N THR A 13 -10.01 6.79 -22.18
CA THR A 13 -10.03 7.57 -20.93
C THR A 13 -9.73 9.04 -21.19
N ALA A 14 -8.72 9.35 -22.02
CA ALA A 14 -8.36 10.74 -22.31
C ALA A 14 -9.48 11.51 -23.03
N ILE A 15 -10.16 10.89 -24.00
CA ILE A 15 -11.33 11.46 -24.69
C ILE A 15 -12.44 11.74 -23.68
N ARG A 16 -12.74 10.78 -22.81
CA ARG A 16 -13.78 10.95 -21.80
C ARG A 16 -13.42 12.05 -20.80
N MET A 17 -12.19 12.03 -20.27
CA MET A 17 -11.71 13.08 -19.38
C MET A 17 -11.83 14.47 -20.01
N ALA A 18 -11.41 14.64 -21.26
CA ALA A 18 -11.47 15.92 -21.96
C ALA A 18 -12.91 16.40 -22.16
N ARG A 19 -13.83 15.52 -22.53
CA ARG A 19 -15.26 15.84 -22.69
C ARG A 19 -15.95 16.30 -21.39
N GLU A 20 -15.53 15.75 -20.26
CA GLU A 20 -16.10 16.06 -18.94
C GLU A 20 -15.37 17.22 -18.22
N GLY A 21 -14.57 18.04 -18.93
CA GLY A 21 -13.91 19.22 -18.33
C GLY A 21 -12.53 18.96 -17.71
N GLY A 22 -11.97 17.77 -17.90
CA GLY A 22 -10.64 17.40 -17.44
C GLY A 22 -9.63 17.24 -18.57
N ILE A 23 -8.56 16.51 -18.29
CA ILE A 23 -7.56 16.08 -19.27
C ILE A 23 -6.96 14.74 -18.82
N GLY A 24 -6.64 13.89 -19.79
CA GLY A 24 -5.92 12.64 -19.56
C GLY A 24 -4.49 12.70 -20.09
N PHE A 25 -3.58 12.01 -19.39
CA PHE A 25 -2.20 11.84 -19.82
C PHE A 25 -1.97 10.44 -20.37
N ILE A 26 -1.67 10.32 -21.66
CA ILE A 26 -1.33 9.03 -22.28
C ILE A 26 0.00 8.54 -21.68
N HIS A 27 0.02 7.32 -21.14
CA HIS A 27 1.23 6.73 -20.56
C HIS A 27 2.33 6.48 -21.61
N LYS A 28 3.56 6.31 -21.14
CA LYS A 28 4.74 6.11 -22.01
C LYS A 28 5.12 4.64 -22.26
N ASN A 29 4.45 3.68 -21.61
CA ASN A 29 4.58 2.23 -21.85
C ASN A 29 3.98 1.82 -23.21
N LEU A 30 4.39 2.52 -24.27
CA LEU A 30 4.01 2.37 -25.66
C LEU A 30 5.22 2.77 -26.51
N THR A 31 5.33 2.22 -27.71
CA THR A 31 6.30 2.75 -28.68
C THR A 31 5.96 4.22 -28.99
N ILE A 32 6.95 4.99 -29.48
CA ILE A 32 6.74 6.40 -29.85
C ILE A 32 5.55 6.55 -30.81
N GLN A 33 5.45 5.64 -31.79
CA GLN A 33 4.41 5.67 -32.81
C GLN A 33 3.03 5.31 -32.25
N GLU A 34 2.95 4.34 -31.33
CA GLU A 34 1.70 3.98 -30.66
C GLU A 34 1.22 5.09 -29.73
N GLN A 35 2.12 5.67 -28.94
CA GLN A 35 1.77 6.80 -28.07
C GLN A 35 1.28 8.01 -28.88
N ALA A 36 1.98 8.34 -29.97
CA ALA A 36 1.56 9.39 -30.91
C ALA A 36 0.22 9.05 -31.57
N ARG A 37 -0.05 7.77 -31.86
CA ARG A 37 -1.35 7.31 -32.38
C ARG A 37 -2.46 7.48 -31.37
N GLU A 38 -2.24 7.17 -30.09
CA GLU A 38 -3.21 7.42 -29.01
C GLU A 38 -3.52 8.91 -28.89
N VAL A 39 -2.51 9.78 -28.89
CA VAL A 39 -2.70 11.24 -28.94
C VAL A 39 -3.54 11.64 -30.15
N LEU A 40 -3.17 11.17 -31.35
CA LEU A 40 -3.89 11.47 -32.58
C LEU A 40 -5.34 10.99 -32.54
N ARG A 41 -5.62 9.83 -31.92
CA ARG A 41 -6.99 9.33 -31.69
C ARG A 41 -7.78 10.31 -30.83
N VAL A 42 -7.20 10.87 -29.77
CA VAL A 42 -7.86 11.90 -28.96
C VAL A 42 -8.11 13.17 -29.77
N LYS A 43 -7.11 13.66 -30.51
CA LYS A 43 -7.25 14.87 -31.34
C LYS A 43 -8.25 14.70 -32.50
N LYS A 44 -8.48 13.48 -32.96
CA LYS A 44 -9.48 13.14 -34.00
C LYS A 44 -10.86 12.78 -33.45
N ALA A 45 -11.00 12.57 -32.14
CA ALA A 45 -12.27 12.14 -31.55
C ALA A 45 -13.36 13.21 -31.67
N GLN A 46 -12.94 14.47 -31.56
CA GLN A 46 -13.72 15.67 -31.81
C GLN A 46 -12.83 16.65 -32.53
N THR A 47 -13.31 17.16 -33.65
CA THR A 47 -12.66 18.21 -34.44
C THR A 47 -13.60 19.39 -34.43
N GLY A 48 -13.12 20.62 -34.22
CA GLY A 48 -13.97 21.81 -34.39
C GLY A 48 -14.02 22.21 -35.86
N ILE A 49 -12.85 22.47 -36.41
CA ILE A 49 -12.62 22.80 -37.82
C ILE A 49 -11.56 21.83 -38.36
N VAL A 50 -11.86 21.14 -39.46
CA VAL A 50 -10.86 20.37 -40.20
C VAL A 50 -10.01 21.35 -41.01
N VAL A 51 -8.80 21.64 -40.55
CA VAL A 51 -7.84 22.52 -41.21
C VAL A 51 -7.10 21.76 -42.32
N ASP A 52 -6.95 22.39 -43.49
CA ASP A 52 -6.36 21.79 -44.71
C ASP A 52 -6.99 20.42 -45.06
N PRO A 53 -8.31 20.37 -45.31
CA PRO A 53 -9.00 19.13 -45.62
C PRO A 53 -8.44 18.50 -46.89
N MET A 54 -8.42 17.17 -46.96
CA MET A 54 -8.03 16.44 -48.17
C MET A 54 -8.91 16.87 -49.34
N THR A 55 -8.28 17.40 -50.40
CA THR A 55 -8.98 17.88 -51.60
C THR A 55 -8.71 16.99 -52.80
N VAL A 56 -9.57 17.09 -53.82
CA VAL A 56 -9.34 16.52 -55.15
C VAL A 56 -9.48 17.59 -56.22
N ALA A 57 -8.80 17.41 -57.35
CA ALA A 57 -8.97 18.26 -58.52
C ALA A 57 -10.17 17.77 -59.37
N PRO A 58 -10.87 18.67 -60.09
CA PRO A 58 -12.01 18.29 -60.91
C PRO A 58 -11.64 17.31 -62.04
N SER A 59 -10.38 17.27 -62.48
CA SER A 59 -9.87 16.38 -63.52
C SER A 59 -9.53 14.98 -63.05
N GLN A 60 -9.45 14.74 -61.73
CA GLN A 60 -9.16 13.41 -61.18
C GLN A 60 -10.33 12.46 -61.41
N THR A 61 -10.04 11.16 -61.47
CA THR A 61 -11.08 10.14 -61.65
C THR A 61 -11.86 9.89 -60.36
N LEU A 62 -13.10 9.44 -60.49
CA LEU A 62 -13.92 9.03 -59.36
C LEU A 62 -13.30 7.84 -58.61
N GLU A 63 -12.59 6.95 -59.31
CA GLU A 63 -11.82 5.86 -58.71
C GLU A 63 -10.76 6.37 -57.71
N GLU A 64 -9.96 7.35 -58.11
CA GLU A 64 -8.95 7.99 -57.25
C GLU A 64 -9.59 8.65 -56.03
N ALA A 65 -10.66 9.41 -56.23
CA ALA A 65 -11.38 10.06 -55.13
C ALA A 65 -11.99 9.04 -54.15
N LEU A 66 -12.59 7.96 -54.65
CA LEU A 66 -13.13 6.88 -53.81
C LEU A 66 -12.02 6.10 -53.09
N ALA A 67 -10.86 5.93 -53.71
CA ALA A 67 -9.69 5.37 -53.04
C ALA A 67 -9.25 6.24 -51.86
N LEU A 68 -9.19 7.57 -52.03
CA LEU A 68 -8.90 8.51 -50.94
C LEU A 68 -9.98 8.45 -49.84
N MET A 69 -11.26 8.50 -50.20
CA MET A 69 -12.36 8.40 -49.23
C MET A 69 -12.30 7.11 -48.41
N ARG A 70 -12.02 5.96 -49.05
CA ARG A 70 -11.86 4.67 -48.37
C ARG A 70 -10.62 4.62 -47.50
N HIS A 71 -9.49 5.08 -48.03
CA HIS A 71 -8.20 5.04 -47.33
C HIS A 71 -8.23 5.91 -46.07
N TYR A 72 -8.74 7.14 -46.19
CA TYR A 72 -8.80 8.10 -45.07
C TYR A 72 -10.10 8.04 -44.26
N ARG A 73 -11.06 7.19 -44.65
CA ARG A 73 -12.40 7.04 -44.04
C ARG A 73 -13.17 8.37 -43.93
N ILE A 74 -13.12 9.20 -44.97
CA ILE A 74 -13.77 10.51 -45.01
C ILE A 74 -15.04 10.42 -45.88
N SER A 75 -16.14 11.00 -45.40
CA SER A 75 -17.45 10.95 -46.09
C SER A 75 -17.67 12.05 -47.13
N GLY A 76 -16.64 12.87 -47.39
CA GLY A 76 -16.65 13.84 -48.48
C GLY A 76 -15.32 14.59 -48.64
N LEU A 77 -15.06 15.03 -49.86
CA LEU A 77 -13.83 15.71 -50.30
C LEU A 77 -14.19 17.04 -50.96
N PRO A 78 -13.65 18.17 -50.48
CA PRO A 78 -13.72 19.42 -51.22
C PRO A 78 -13.00 19.28 -52.56
N VAL A 79 -13.60 19.82 -53.61
CA VAL A 79 -13.01 19.86 -54.96
C VAL A 79 -12.47 21.27 -55.19
N VAL A 80 -11.19 21.38 -55.52
CA VAL A 80 -10.51 22.68 -55.67
C VAL A 80 -9.86 22.84 -57.04
N ASP A 81 -9.71 24.08 -57.50
CA ASP A 81 -8.93 24.42 -58.68
C ASP A 81 -7.41 24.49 -58.40
N ALA A 82 -6.62 24.87 -59.42
CA ALA A 82 -5.17 25.00 -59.32
C ALA A 82 -4.72 26.06 -58.29
N GLU A 83 -5.58 27.05 -58.00
CA GLU A 83 -5.33 28.12 -57.01
C GLU A 83 -5.86 27.78 -55.61
N LYS A 84 -6.28 26.53 -55.36
CA LYS A 84 -6.93 26.03 -54.12
C LYS A 84 -8.28 26.67 -53.80
N ARG A 85 -9.00 27.21 -54.78
CA ARG A 85 -10.38 27.72 -54.56
C ARG A 85 -11.38 26.58 -54.68
N PRO A 86 -12.35 26.46 -53.75
CA PRO A 86 -13.35 25.40 -53.81
C PRO A 86 -14.30 25.63 -54.99
N VAL A 87 -14.33 24.66 -55.92
CA VAL A 87 -15.20 24.63 -57.10
C VAL A 87 -16.31 23.59 -56.98
N GLY A 88 -16.28 22.75 -55.94
CA GLY A 88 -17.29 21.76 -55.64
C GLY A 88 -17.03 21.01 -54.34
N ILE A 89 -17.93 20.08 -54.01
CA ILE A 89 -17.71 19.07 -52.95
C ILE A 89 -18.24 17.73 -53.43
N LEU A 90 -17.46 16.67 -53.22
CA LEU A 90 -17.85 15.29 -53.47
C LEU A 90 -18.24 14.64 -52.14
N THR A 91 -19.42 14.06 -52.03
CA THR A 91 -19.91 13.43 -50.79
C THR A 91 -20.32 11.98 -51.02
N ASN A 92 -20.50 11.22 -49.92
CA ASN A 92 -21.06 9.87 -49.99
C ASN A 92 -22.38 9.81 -50.76
N ARG A 93 -23.19 10.89 -50.76
CA ARG A 93 -24.48 10.92 -51.46
C ARG A 93 -24.32 10.92 -52.98
N ASP A 94 -23.28 11.59 -53.47
CA ASP A 94 -22.99 11.75 -54.89
C ASP A 94 -22.44 10.46 -55.51
N VAL A 95 -21.77 9.63 -54.70
CA VAL A 95 -21.05 8.43 -55.16
C VAL A 95 -21.75 7.10 -54.84
N ARG A 96 -22.76 7.09 -53.96
CA ARG A 96 -23.38 5.86 -53.40
C ARG A 96 -23.90 4.87 -54.44
N PHE A 97 -24.33 5.35 -55.60
CA PHE A 97 -24.92 4.54 -56.67
C PHE A 97 -24.20 4.68 -58.02
N GLU A 98 -23.09 5.42 -58.07
CA GLU A 98 -22.35 5.61 -59.31
C GLU A 98 -21.44 4.39 -59.58
N ARG A 99 -21.59 3.79 -60.76
CA ARG A 99 -20.87 2.58 -61.18
C ARG A 99 -19.73 2.90 -62.15
N ARG A 100 -19.72 4.08 -62.75
CA ARG A 100 -18.72 4.52 -63.73
C ARG A 100 -17.55 5.19 -63.00
N LEU A 101 -16.59 4.37 -62.59
CA LEU A 101 -15.42 4.82 -61.82
C LEU A 101 -14.44 5.68 -62.63
N SER A 102 -14.51 5.62 -63.95
CA SER A 102 -13.66 6.38 -64.87
C SER A 102 -14.10 7.84 -65.09
N LEU A 103 -15.27 8.25 -64.60
CA LEU A 103 -15.74 9.63 -64.71
C LEU A 103 -14.81 10.59 -63.95
N GLN A 104 -14.72 11.83 -64.43
CA GLN A 104 -13.99 12.87 -63.69
C GLN A 104 -14.82 13.36 -62.50
N VAL A 105 -14.16 13.70 -61.38
CA VAL A 105 -14.80 14.22 -60.18
C VAL A 105 -15.67 15.46 -60.47
N GLY A 106 -15.22 16.33 -61.38
CA GLY A 106 -15.94 17.53 -61.79
C GLY A 106 -17.31 17.28 -62.45
N GLU A 107 -17.54 16.07 -62.96
CA GLU A 107 -18.81 15.66 -63.57
C GLU A 107 -19.84 15.18 -62.53
N VAL A 108 -19.36 14.69 -61.38
CA VAL A 108 -20.18 14.03 -60.34
C VAL A 108 -20.37 14.91 -59.10
N MET A 109 -19.42 15.82 -58.82
CA MET A 109 -19.44 16.66 -57.61
C MET A 109 -20.66 17.60 -57.54
N THR A 110 -21.03 17.98 -56.32
CA THR A 110 -21.93 19.11 -56.10
C THR A 110 -21.18 20.42 -56.39
N LYS A 111 -21.61 21.15 -57.43
CA LYS A 111 -20.96 22.39 -57.90
C LYS A 111 -21.32 23.62 -57.06
N THR A 112 -22.49 23.63 -56.42
CA THR A 112 -22.93 24.74 -55.57
C THR A 112 -22.37 24.56 -54.16
N VAL A 113 -21.23 25.20 -53.90
CA VAL A 113 -20.57 25.17 -52.60
C VAL A 113 -21.03 26.35 -51.74
N VAL A 114 -21.59 26.06 -50.58
CA VAL A 114 -21.80 27.05 -49.53
C VAL A 114 -20.51 27.16 -48.73
N THR A 115 -20.00 28.38 -48.61
CA THR A 115 -18.76 28.66 -47.90
C THR A 115 -18.99 29.62 -46.73
N ALA A 116 -18.12 29.54 -45.72
CA ALA A 116 -18.02 30.49 -44.63
C ALA A 116 -16.64 31.14 -44.62
N LYS A 117 -16.54 32.37 -44.12
CA LYS A 117 -15.26 33.05 -43.96
C LYS A 117 -14.50 32.49 -42.77
N ASP A 118 -13.18 32.57 -42.83
CA ASP A 118 -12.29 32.32 -41.71
C ASP A 118 -12.71 33.12 -40.46
N GLY A 119 -12.77 32.45 -39.31
CA GLY A 119 -13.26 33.02 -38.05
C GLY A 119 -14.78 32.94 -37.82
N VAL A 120 -15.53 32.22 -38.67
CA VAL A 120 -16.97 31.96 -38.46
C VAL A 120 -17.22 31.32 -37.08
N SER A 121 -18.22 31.82 -36.36
CA SER A 121 -18.62 31.22 -35.08
C SER A 121 -19.32 29.87 -35.30
N LEU A 122 -19.31 29.00 -34.28
CA LEU A 122 -20.06 27.73 -34.32
C LEU A 122 -21.56 27.95 -34.56
N GLU A 123 -22.13 29.02 -34.00
CA GLU A 123 -23.56 29.35 -34.15
C GLU A 123 -23.88 29.81 -35.58
N GLU A 124 -23.06 30.69 -36.16
CA GLU A 124 -23.22 31.09 -37.57
C GLU A 124 -22.99 29.91 -38.52
N ALA A 125 -22.03 29.03 -38.22
CA ALA A 125 -21.80 27.81 -38.99
C ALA A 125 -23.00 26.87 -38.94
N LYS A 126 -23.63 26.72 -37.77
CA LYS A 126 -24.87 25.95 -37.56
C LYS A 126 -26.02 26.52 -38.37
N ASP A 127 -26.21 27.84 -38.33
CA ASP A 127 -27.23 28.53 -39.10
C ASP A 127 -27.06 28.32 -40.60
N LEU A 128 -25.81 28.39 -41.10
CA LEU A 128 -25.50 28.12 -42.51
C LEU A 128 -25.77 26.66 -42.88
N LEU A 129 -25.34 25.70 -42.07
CA LEU A 129 -25.60 24.27 -42.31
C LEU A 129 -27.10 23.96 -42.32
N HIS A 130 -27.86 24.53 -41.38
CA HIS A 130 -29.31 24.34 -41.25
C HIS A 130 -30.07 25.02 -42.40
N LYS A 131 -29.79 26.31 -42.66
CA LYS A 131 -30.43 27.10 -43.73
C LYS A 131 -30.26 26.46 -45.09
N HIS A 132 -29.06 25.96 -45.38
CA HIS A 132 -28.74 25.36 -46.67
C HIS A 132 -28.94 23.84 -46.71
N ARG A 133 -29.34 23.21 -45.59
CA ARG A 133 -29.59 21.76 -45.45
C ARG A 133 -28.42 20.89 -45.93
N ILE A 134 -27.22 21.27 -45.52
CA ILE A 134 -25.95 20.61 -45.87
C ILE A 134 -25.26 20.08 -44.61
N GLU A 135 -24.46 19.02 -44.76
CA GLU A 135 -23.75 18.38 -43.64
C GLU A 135 -22.31 18.88 -43.46
N LYS A 136 -21.80 19.62 -44.45
CA LYS A 136 -20.39 20.01 -44.62
C LYS A 136 -20.33 21.46 -45.09
N LEU A 137 -19.62 22.31 -44.34
CA LEU A 137 -19.46 23.73 -44.63
C LEU A 137 -17.99 24.04 -44.87
N LEU A 138 -17.65 24.52 -46.07
CA LEU A 138 -16.28 24.87 -46.44
C LEU A 138 -15.90 26.23 -45.88
N VAL A 139 -14.75 26.33 -45.22
CA VAL A 139 -14.22 27.58 -44.68
C VAL A 139 -13.16 28.11 -45.65
N VAL A 140 -13.28 29.37 -46.08
CA VAL A 140 -12.36 30.03 -47.01
C VAL A 140 -11.65 31.22 -46.37
N ASP A 141 -10.42 31.48 -46.82
CA ASP A 141 -9.68 32.68 -46.44
C ASP A 141 -10.21 33.95 -47.16
N LYS A 142 -9.55 35.08 -46.90
CA LYS A 142 -9.89 36.39 -47.52
C LYS A 142 -9.76 36.41 -49.04
N ASP A 143 -8.94 35.53 -49.62
CA ASP A 143 -8.67 35.43 -51.05
C ASP A 143 -9.55 34.35 -51.72
N GLY A 144 -10.47 33.75 -50.96
CA GLY A 144 -11.42 32.74 -51.43
C GLY A 144 -10.82 31.33 -51.54
N ARG A 145 -9.62 31.09 -50.99
CA ARG A 145 -8.98 29.77 -51.00
C ARG A 145 -9.50 28.93 -49.85
N LEU A 146 -9.61 27.62 -50.08
CA LEU A 146 -10.06 26.68 -49.07
C LEU A 146 -9.09 26.65 -47.89
N LYS A 147 -9.58 26.97 -46.70
CA LYS A 147 -8.83 26.97 -45.44
C LYS A 147 -9.24 25.81 -44.53
N GLY A 148 -10.52 25.43 -44.53
CA GLY A 148 -11.02 24.38 -43.64
C GLY A 148 -12.37 23.80 -44.02
N LEU A 149 -12.87 22.88 -43.20
CA LEU A 149 -14.18 22.23 -43.32
C LEU A 149 -14.80 22.02 -41.93
N ILE A 150 -16.07 22.38 -41.76
CA ILE A 150 -16.87 22.13 -40.55
C ILE A 150 -17.94 21.09 -40.90
N THR A 151 -18.18 20.12 -40.01
CA THR A 151 -19.23 19.10 -40.20
C THR A 151 -20.33 19.22 -39.14
N THR A 152 -21.56 18.79 -39.47
CA THR A 152 -22.67 18.73 -38.49
C THR A 152 -22.33 17.89 -37.27
N ARG A 153 -21.61 16.78 -37.48
CA ARG A 153 -21.12 15.90 -36.40
C ARG A 153 -20.24 16.63 -35.39
N ASP A 154 -19.43 17.59 -35.84
CA ASP A 154 -18.54 18.36 -34.97
C ASP A 154 -19.34 19.29 -34.04
N ILE A 155 -20.40 19.90 -34.57
CA ILE A 155 -21.33 20.74 -33.81
C ILE A 155 -22.12 19.91 -32.79
N GLU A 156 -22.69 18.77 -33.22
CA GLU A 156 -23.42 17.86 -32.33
C GLU A 156 -22.55 17.37 -31.17
N GLN A 157 -21.27 17.09 -31.43
CA GLN A 157 -20.33 16.70 -30.37
C GLN A 157 -20.02 17.84 -29.39
N ALA A 158 -19.88 19.08 -29.87
CA ALA A 158 -19.67 20.24 -29.02
C ALA A 158 -20.90 20.50 -28.12
N GLU A 159 -22.11 20.34 -28.65
CA GLU A 159 -23.35 20.46 -27.87
C GLU A 159 -23.53 19.33 -26.84
N ALA A 160 -23.16 18.10 -27.21
CA ALA A 160 -23.24 16.95 -26.30
C ALA A 160 -22.25 17.03 -25.12
N HIS A 161 -21.17 17.80 -25.28
CA HIS A 161 -20.10 17.94 -24.30
C HIS A 161 -19.72 19.41 -24.07
N PRO A 162 -20.61 20.21 -23.44
CA PRO A 162 -20.42 21.66 -23.29
C PRO A 162 -19.25 22.02 -22.36
N THR A 163 -18.84 21.10 -21.49
CA THR A 163 -17.67 21.24 -20.62
C THR A 163 -16.38 20.75 -21.27
N ALA A 164 -16.41 20.35 -22.55
CA ALA A 164 -15.24 19.78 -23.20
C ALA A 164 -14.05 20.74 -23.19
N VAL A 165 -12.88 20.23 -22.79
CA VAL A 165 -11.63 20.98 -22.86
C VAL A 165 -11.03 20.82 -24.25
N THR A 166 -11.11 21.85 -25.07
CA THR A 166 -10.57 21.86 -26.44
C THR A 166 -9.41 22.83 -26.62
N ASP A 167 -8.60 22.56 -27.65
CA ASP A 167 -7.62 23.51 -28.18
C ASP A 167 -8.31 24.59 -29.03
N ASP A 168 -7.52 25.54 -29.53
CA ASP A 168 -8.01 26.68 -30.31
C ASP A 168 -8.61 26.26 -31.67
N MET A 169 -8.41 24.99 -32.08
CA MET A 169 -9.03 24.38 -33.27
C MET A 169 -10.28 23.55 -32.94
N GLY A 170 -10.73 23.58 -31.68
CA GLY A 170 -11.89 22.82 -31.20
C GLY A 170 -11.63 21.32 -31.04
N ARG A 171 -10.37 20.87 -31.03
CA ARG A 171 -10.01 19.46 -30.80
C ARG A 171 -9.79 19.22 -29.32
N LEU A 172 -10.19 18.05 -28.81
CA LEU A 172 -10.00 17.72 -27.38
C LEU A 172 -8.53 17.86 -26.96
N ARG A 173 -8.30 18.40 -25.76
CA ARG A 173 -6.94 18.50 -25.19
C ARG A 173 -6.47 17.16 -24.64
N VAL A 174 -5.18 16.88 -24.82
CA VAL A 174 -4.54 15.65 -24.31
C VAL A 174 -3.10 15.92 -23.88
N GLY A 175 -2.72 15.33 -22.74
CA GLY A 175 -1.34 15.28 -22.29
C GLY A 175 -0.69 13.95 -22.63
N ALA A 176 0.64 13.90 -22.64
CA ALA A 176 1.37 12.65 -22.75
C ALA A 176 2.56 12.62 -21.79
N ALA A 177 2.82 11.47 -21.18
CA ALA A 177 3.99 11.28 -20.34
C ALA A 177 5.22 10.93 -21.18
N VAL A 178 6.39 11.41 -20.77
CA VAL A 178 7.68 11.04 -21.35
C VAL A 178 8.68 10.74 -20.24
N GLY A 179 9.67 9.94 -20.56
CA GLY A 179 10.80 9.65 -19.70
C GLY A 179 11.92 10.68 -19.80
N VAL A 180 13.06 10.33 -19.18
CA VAL A 180 14.31 11.09 -19.32
C VAL A 180 15.36 10.37 -20.18
N GLY A 181 15.01 9.20 -20.74
CA GLY A 181 15.88 8.38 -21.58
C GLY A 181 16.27 9.02 -22.93
N GLY A 182 17.15 8.35 -23.67
CA GLY A 182 17.71 8.87 -24.93
C GLY A 182 16.70 9.08 -26.06
N ASP A 183 15.54 8.42 -25.99
CA ASP A 183 14.44 8.57 -26.97
C ASP A 183 13.53 9.78 -26.68
N ARG A 184 13.76 10.52 -25.57
CA ARG A 184 12.92 11.63 -25.11
C ARG A 184 12.63 12.65 -26.19
N GLU A 185 13.65 13.12 -26.91
CA GLU A 185 13.46 14.18 -27.92
C GLU A 185 12.64 13.70 -29.10
N ALA A 186 12.99 12.55 -29.68
CA ALA A 186 12.24 11.97 -30.79
C ALA A 186 10.78 11.66 -30.39
N ARG A 187 10.57 11.23 -29.15
CA ARG A 187 9.22 11.02 -28.59
C ARG A 187 8.45 12.32 -28.48
N ILE A 188 9.05 13.38 -27.94
CA ILE A 188 8.41 14.70 -27.84
C ILE A 188 8.09 15.26 -29.23
N GLU A 189 8.98 15.14 -30.20
CA GLU A 189 8.75 15.59 -31.58
C GLU A 189 7.54 14.86 -32.20
N ALA A 190 7.46 13.54 -32.05
CA ALA A 190 6.33 12.75 -32.53
C ALA A 190 5.02 13.11 -31.82
N LEU A 191 5.05 13.36 -30.51
CA LEU A 191 3.88 13.77 -29.72
C LEU A 191 3.39 15.17 -30.13
N ILE A 192 4.30 16.12 -30.35
CA ILE A 192 3.97 17.46 -30.86
C ILE A 192 3.37 17.33 -32.27
N ALA A 193 3.98 16.53 -33.15
CA ALA A 193 3.46 16.30 -34.50
C ALA A 193 2.06 15.66 -34.49
N ALA A 194 1.79 14.77 -33.54
CA ALA A 194 0.46 14.19 -33.31
C ALA A 194 -0.55 15.16 -32.70
N GLY A 195 -0.08 16.30 -32.16
CA GLY A 195 -0.92 17.36 -31.60
C GLY A 195 -1.14 17.27 -30.09
N ALA A 196 -0.22 16.67 -29.33
CA ALA A 196 -0.26 16.72 -27.86
C ALA A 196 -0.18 18.18 -27.38
N ASP A 197 -1.07 18.54 -26.45
CA ASP A 197 -1.19 19.92 -25.96
C ASP A 197 -0.14 20.24 -24.90
N LEU A 198 0.31 19.23 -24.16
CA LEU A 198 1.35 19.35 -23.16
C LEU A 198 2.02 17.99 -22.89
N VAL A 199 3.25 18.04 -22.38
CA VAL A 199 4.05 16.86 -22.05
C VAL A 199 4.40 16.86 -20.57
N CYS A 200 4.35 15.69 -19.93
CA CYS A 200 4.83 15.49 -18.57
C CYS A 200 6.11 14.66 -18.57
N ILE A 201 7.23 15.23 -18.11
CA ILE A 201 8.42 14.44 -17.74
C ILE A 201 8.08 13.73 -16.44
N ASP A 202 7.79 12.42 -16.53
CA ASP A 202 7.26 11.59 -15.46
C ASP A 202 8.34 10.65 -14.92
N THR A 203 8.81 10.94 -13.71
CA THR A 203 9.85 10.22 -12.97
C THR A 203 9.42 9.97 -11.52
N ALA A 204 10.02 8.96 -10.87
CA ALA A 204 9.86 8.76 -9.43
C ALA A 204 10.53 9.88 -8.60
N HIS A 205 11.63 10.47 -9.10
CA HIS A 205 12.37 11.52 -8.39
C HIS A 205 12.72 12.71 -9.30
N GLY A 206 11.84 13.71 -9.30
CA GLY A 206 11.92 14.91 -10.12
C GLY A 206 13.05 15.88 -9.75
N HIS A 207 13.67 15.73 -8.59
CA HIS A 207 14.76 16.60 -8.13
C HIS A 207 16.15 16.10 -8.54
N SER A 208 16.26 15.03 -9.32
CA SER A 208 17.56 14.55 -9.79
C SER A 208 18.17 15.48 -10.85
N ALA A 209 19.50 15.61 -10.85
CA ALA A 209 20.21 16.48 -11.80
C ALA A 209 19.89 16.16 -13.26
N GLY A 210 19.76 14.88 -13.60
CA GLY A 210 19.39 14.42 -14.94
C GLY A 210 17.99 14.88 -15.36
N VAL A 211 17.02 14.86 -14.43
CA VAL A 211 15.66 15.37 -14.70
C VAL A 211 15.67 16.89 -14.87
N LEU A 212 16.40 17.62 -14.02
CA LEU A 212 16.52 19.08 -14.15
C LEU A 212 17.18 19.47 -15.49
N ALA A 213 18.25 18.77 -15.90
CA ALA A 213 18.89 18.96 -17.19
C ALA A 213 17.92 18.65 -18.34
N ALA A 214 17.22 17.52 -18.28
CA ALA A 214 16.20 17.13 -19.25
C ALA A 214 15.12 18.20 -19.42
N CYS A 215 14.64 18.79 -18.33
CA CYS A 215 13.66 19.87 -18.36
C CYS A 215 14.22 21.11 -19.07
N ARG A 216 15.45 21.55 -18.72
CA ARG A 216 16.10 22.71 -19.36
C ARG A 216 16.34 22.50 -20.85
N GLU A 217 16.83 21.33 -21.24
CA GLU A 217 17.06 20.95 -22.64
C GLU A 217 15.74 20.94 -23.43
N THR A 218 14.70 20.31 -22.85
CA THR A 218 13.37 20.27 -23.44
C THR A 218 12.80 21.67 -23.62
N ARG A 219 12.89 22.54 -22.61
CA ARG A 219 12.46 23.94 -22.70
C ARG A 219 13.25 24.71 -23.77
N LYS A 220 14.57 24.51 -23.85
CA LYS A 220 15.42 25.18 -24.85
C LYS A 220 15.05 24.77 -26.27
N LYS A 221 14.81 23.47 -26.51
CA LYS A 221 14.48 22.92 -27.83
C LYS A 221 13.03 23.21 -28.23
N PHE A 222 12.10 23.17 -27.27
CA PHE A 222 10.67 23.36 -27.49
C PHE A 222 10.12 24.50 -26.61
N PRO A 223 10.50 25.77 -26.88
CA PRO A 223 10.20 26.89 -25.99
C PRO A 223 8.70 27.16 -25.81
N LYS A 224 7.88 26.77 -26.78
CA LYS A 224 6.42 26.96 -26.74
C LYS A 224 5.64 25.77 -26.15
N LEU A 225 6.30 24.63 -25.90
CA LEU A 225 5.64 23.44 -25.37
C LEU A 225 5.21 23.69 -23.93
N GLN A 226 3.97 23.32 -23.59
CA GLN A 226 3.53 23.27 -22.21
C GLN A 226 4.17 22.05 -21.53
N LEU A 227 4.99 22.28 -20.52
CA LEU A 227 5.82 21.26 -19.89
C LEU A 227 5.47 21.10 -18.42
N VAL A 228 5.13 19.88 -18.03
CA VAL A 228 4.94 19.47 -16.63
C VAL A 228 6.10 18.56 -16.24
N ALA A 229 6.54 18.61 -14.99
CA ALA A 229 7.54 17.68 -14.47
C ALA A 229 7.26 17.24 -13.03
N GLY A 230 7.64 16.02 -12.70
CA GLY A 230 7.60 15.49 -11.33
C GLY A 230 7.94 13.99 -11.30
N ASN A 231 7.92 13.33 -10.14
CA ASN A 231 7.33 13.82 -8.89
C ASN A 231 8.33 14.48 -7.94
N VAL A 232 7.86 15.49 -7.21
CA VAL A 232 8.56 16.09 -6.08
C VAL A 232 7.71 16.00 -4.82
N ALA A 233 8.32 16.21 -3.65
CA ALA A 233 7.62 16.13 -2.37
C ALA A 233 7.99 17.24 -1.38
N THR A 234 8.89 18.15 -1.76
CA THR A 234 9.37 19.25 -0.91
C THR A 234 9.37 20.58 -1.66
N GLY A 235 9.41 21.69 -0.93
CA GLY A 235 9.47 23.03 -1.51
C GLY A 235 10.74 23.29 -2.33
N GLU A 236 11.90 22.79 -1.90
CA GLU A 236 13.19 22.95 -2.60
C GLU A 236 13.15 22.28 -3.97
N ALA A 237 12.70 21.03 -4.01
CA ALA A 237 12.54 20.27 -5.25
C ALA A 237 11.57 20.95 -6.22
N THR A 238 10.51 21.55 -5.67
CA THR A 238 9.54 22.33 -6.44
C THR A 238 10.18 23.57 -7.07
N LYS A 239 10.94 24.37 -6.30
CA LYS A 239 11.65 25.54 -6.82
C LYS A 239 12.66 25.16 -7.90
N ALA A 240 13.43 24.10 -7.68
CA ALA A 240 14.43 23.63 -8.63
C ALA A 240 13.80 23.27 -9.98
N LEU A 241 12.62 22.61 -9.98
CA LEU A 241 11.88 22.35 -11.22
C LEU A 241 11.37 23.63 -11.87
N ILE A 242 10.79 24.55 -11.09
CA ILE A 242 10.31 25.86 -11.60
C ILE A 242 11.42 26.61 -12.34
N GLU A 243 12.63 26.65 -11.78
CA GLU A 243 13.80 27.32 -12.37
C GLU A 243 14.24 26.70 -13.72
N THR A 244 13.83 25.47 -14.03
CA THR A 244 14.08 24.88 -15.36
C THR A 244 13.12 25.38 -16.44
N GLY A 245 12.08 26.14 -16.05
CA GLY A 245 11.07 26.70 -16.95
C GLY A 245 9.88 25.79 -17.21
N VAL A 246 9.53 24.88 -16.30
CA VAL A 246 8.29 24.10 -16.40
C VAL A 246 7.05 24.98 -16.17
N ASN A 247 5.93 24.62 -16.79
CA ASN A 247 4.63 25.26 -16.60
C ASN A 247 3.82 24.64 -15.46
N GLY A 248 4.15 23.41 -15.06
CA GLY A 248 3.54 22.76 -13.90
C GLY A 248 4.45 21.76 -13.20
N VAL A 249 4.20 21.53 -11.91
CA VAL A 249 4.95 20.60 -11.06
C VAL A 249 4.00 19.56 -10.48
N LYS A 250 4.38 18.27 -10.60
CA LYS A 250 3.63 17.12 -10.08
C LYS A 250 4.17 16.67 -8.73
N VAL A 251 3.30 16.50 -7.72
CA VAL A 251 3.69 16.35 -6.31
C VAL A 251 3.19 15.03 -5.69
N GLY A 252 4.09 14.21 -5.11
CA GLY A 252 3.77 13.01 -4.30
C GLY A 252 4.75 11.80 -4.42
N VAL A 253 5.13 11.18 -3.28
CA VAL A 253 6.02 9.97 -3.14
C VAL A 253 5.64 9.20 -1.81
N GLY A 254 5.49 7.85 -1.64
CA GLY A 254 4.66 7.13 -0.55
C GLY A 254 5.27 6.06 0.47
N PRO A 255 4.84 5.82 1.77
CA PRO A 255 5.46 5.40 3.14
C PRO A 255 6.23 4.04 3.43
N GLY A 256 6.66 3.63 4.68
CA GLY A 256 7.81 2.69 5.01
C GLY A 256 7.60 1.29 5.71
N CYS A 257 8.69 0.50 6.03
CA CYS A 257 8.72 -0.99 6.27
C CYS A 257 9.67 -1.56 7.40
N PHE A 258 9.75 -2.90 7.59
CA PHE A 258 10.52 -3.63 8.66
C PHE A 258 11.68 -4.49 8.15
N GLU A 259 12.75 -4.75 8.94
CA GLU A 259 13.78 -5.76 8.62
C GLU A 259 13.29 -7.22 8.75
N ALA A 260 13.92 -8.14 8.01
CA ALA A 260 13.95 -9.57 8.29
C ALA A 260 14.17 -9.89 9.78
N GLY A 261 13.50 -10.90 10.31
CA GLY A 261 13.59 -11.31 11.71
C GLY A 261 12.72 -10.50 12.67
N ALA A 262 12.04 -9.44 12.21
CA ALA A 262 10.98 -8.79 12.98
C ALA A 262 9.83 -9.78 13.25
N ARG A 263 9.31 -9.83 14.48
CA ARG A 263 8.40 -10.88 14.96
C ARG A 263 6.97 -10.41 14.96
N VAL A 264 6.16 -11.00 14.09
CA VAL A 264 4.72 -10.74 14.02
C VAL A 264 3.98 -11.66 14.98
N LEU A 265 3.08 -11.10 15.80
CA LEU A 265 2.24 -11.87 16.72
C LEU A 265 1.06 -12.48 15.96
N MET A 266 1.03 -13.81 15.94
CA MET A 266 0.04 -14.60 15.24
C MET A 266 -1.19 -14.86 16.11
N ALA A 267 -2.31 -15.19 15.48
CA ALA A 267 -3.57 -15.47 16.17
C ALA A 267 -3.57 -16.72 17.05
N ASP A 268 -2.65 -17.65 16.80
CA ASP A 268 -2.51 -18.94 17.50
C ASP A 268 -1.53 -18.90 18.69
N MET A 269 -1.28 -17.69 19.22
CA MET A 269 -0.34 -17.45 20.31
C MET A 269 1.13 -17.79 19.95
N SER A 270 1.46 -17.83 18.65
CA SER A 270 2.85 -17.94 18.18
C SER A 270 3.41 -16.61 17.67
N TYR A 271 4.71 -16.58 17.44
CA TYR A 271 5.37 -15.53 16.68
C TYR A 271 5.99 -16.11 15.41
N LYS A 272 5.89 -15.35 14.33
CA LYS A 272 6.49 -15.66 13.03
C LYS A 272 7.45 -14.54 12.66
N ASN A 273 8.57 -14.86 12.01
CA ASN A 273 9.38 -13.80 11.43
C ASN A 273 8.60 -13.20 10.26
N ILE A 274 8.72 -11.90 10.05
CA ILE A 274 7.93 -11.17 9.04
C ILE A 274 8.17 -11.71 7.63
N GLU A 275 9.37 -12.19 7.32
CA GLU A 275 9.74 -12.83 6.05
C GLU A 275 9.06 -14.17 5.82
N ASP A 276 8.63 -14.83 6.89
CA ASP A 276 7.96 -16.12 6.82
C ASP A 276 6.44 -15.95 6.76
N VAL A 277 5.89 -14.76 7.08
CA VAL A 277 4.45 -14.48 7.02
C VAL A 277 3.98 -14.60 5.57
N VAL A 278 2.82 -15.24 5.36
CA VAL A 278 2.25 -15.45 4.03
C VAL A 278 0.78 -15.04 3.97
N ALA A 279 0.28 -14.81 2.76
CA ALA A 279 -1.14 -14.58 2.53
C ALA A 279 -1.98 -15.73 3.11
N GLY A 280 -3.06 -15.38 3.80
CA GLY A 280 -3.93 -16.33 4.49
C GLY A 280 -3.62 -16.50 5.98
N ASP A 281 -2.40 -16.16 6.42
CA ASP A 281 -2.05 -16.16 7.85
C ASP A 281 -2.97 -15.27 8.67
N ARG A 282 -3.11 -15.58 9.96
CA ARG A 282 -3.96 -14.87 10.92
C ARG A 282 -3.06 -14.14 11.93
N VAL A 283 -3.17 -12.81 12.01
CA VAL A 283 -2.37 -11.97 12.91
C VAL A 283 -3.25 -11.13 13.83
N ILE A 284 -2.71 -10.59 14.93
CA ILE A 284 -3.44 -9.72 15.86
C ILE A 284 -3.29 -8.25 15.43
N TYR A 285 -4.42 -7.53 15.32
CA TYR A 285 -4.45 -6.09 15.01
C TYR A 285 -4.56 -5.19 16.26
N MET A 286 -4.63 -3.86 16.07
CA MET A 286 -4.56 -2.88 17.16
C MET A 286 -5.67 -2.95 18.22
N HIS A 287 -6.81 -3.60 17.96
CA HIS A 287 -7.85 -3.83 18.98
C HIS A 287 -7.82 -5.24 19.56
N GLY A 288 -6.73 -5.98 19.36
CA GLY A 288 -6.52 -7.28 19.98
C GLY A 288 -7.25 -8.46 19.37
N LYS A 289 -8.03 -8.26 18.30
CA LYS A 289 -8.67 -9.34 17.54
C LYS A 289 -7.77 -9.81 16.41
N SER A 290 -8.11 -10.95 15.84
CA SER A 290 -7.35 -11.49 14.73
C SER A 290 -7.93 -11.12 13.36
N VAL A 291 -7.04 -10.78 12.44
CA VAL A 291 -7.30 -10.35 11.06
C VAL A 291 -6.49 -11.21 10.09
N ARG A 292 -6.93 -11.28 8.83
CA ARG A 292 -6.25 -12.08 7.80
C ARG A 292 -5.15 -11.24 7.13
N VAL A 293 -4.00 -11.85 6.90
CA VAL A 293 -2.97 -11.33 6.00
C VAL A 293 -3.45 -11.52 4.56
N ALA A 294 -3.70 -10.42 3.86
CA ALA A 294 -4.03 -10.43 2.44
C ALA A 294 -2.80 -10.74 1.58
N LYS A 295 -1.63 -10.19 1.93
CA LYS A 295 -0.35 -10.38 1.22
C LYS A 295 0.85 -10.21 2.15
N ALA A 296 1.98 -10.80 1.79
CA ALA A 296 3.27 -10.62 2.47
C ALA A 296 4.40 -10.72 1.45
N TRP A 297 5.40 -9.83 1.50
CA TRP A 297 6.50 -9.82 0.53
C TRP A 297 7.76 -9.09 1.04
N CYS A 298 8.91 -9.39 0.42
CA CYS A 298 10.15 -8.63 0.60
C CYS A 298 10.10 -7.35 -0.23
N THR A 299 10.37 -6.21 0.41
CA THR A 299 10.30 -4.86 -0.15
C THR A 299 11.65 -4.33 -0.64
N GLY A 300 12.75 -5.04 -0.39
CA GLY A 300 14.09 -4.68 -0.85
C GLY A 300 15.12 -4.71 0.26
N VAL A 301 16.24 -4.00 0.09
CA VAL A 301 17.32 -3.86 1.08
C VAL A 301 17.48 -2.38 1.41
N ARG A 302 17.45 -2.00 2.69
CA ARG A 302 17.40 -0.60 3.11
C ARG A 302 18.16 -0.30 4.37
N GLU A 303 18.58 0.94 4.50
CA GLU A 303 19.08 1.46 5.77
C GLU A 303 17.97 1.45 6.82
N VAL A 304 18.29 0.90 7.98
CA VAL A 304 17.36 0.76 9.11
C VAL A 304 17.85 1.55 10.32
N MET A 305 16.90 1.90 11.18
CA MET A 305 17.17 2.38 12.52
C MET A 305 16.75 1.33 13.54
N SER A 306 17.55 1.24 14.60
CA SER A 306 17.25 0.44 15.77
C SER A 306 16.25 1.16 16.66
N LEU A 307 15.26 0.40 17.12
CA LEU A 307 14.30 0.77 18.14
C LEU A 307 14.34 -0.27 19.25
N ARG A 308 14.64 0.17 20.47
CA ARG A 308 14.59 -0.68 21.66
C ARG A 308 13.44 -0.27 22.57
N HIS A 309 12.70 -1.24 23.08
CA HIS A 309 11.60 -0.98 24.00
C HIS A 309 11.40 -2.12 25.01
N THR A 310 10.56 -1.89 26.02
CA THR A 310 10.51 -2.79 27.19
C THR A 310 9.92 -4.17 26.93
N ALA A 311 9.01 -4.32 25.97
CA ALA A 311 8.25 -5.56 25.76
C ALA A 311 8.89 -6.59 24.79
N HIS A 312 10.08 -6.33 24.25
CA HIS A 312 10.76 -7.24 23.32
C HIS A 312 12.23 -7.42 23.69
N PHE A 313 12.79 -8.61 23.44
CA PHE A 313 14.16 -8.96 23.84
C PHE A 313 15.21 -8.38 22.88
N GLY A 314 14.86 -8.20 21.60
CA GLY A 314 15.73 -7.66 20.57
C GLY A 314 15.53 -6.17 20.33
N GLU A 315 16.44 -5.61 19.55
CA GLU A 315 16.22 -4.34 18.88
C GLU A 315 15.34 -4.57 17.65
N THR A 316 14.36 -3.69 17.46
CA THR A 316 13.51 -3.72 16.28
C THR A 316 14.11 -2.80 15.25
N HIS A 317 14.49 -3.36 14.12
CA HIS A 317 15.06 -2.58 13.03
C HIS A 317 13.97 -2.26 12.01
N VAL A 318 13.76 -0.98 11.78
CA VAL A 318 12.73 -0.47 10.88
C VAL A 318 13.26 0.68 10.05
N THR A 319 12.62 1.00 8.95
CA THR A 319 12.97 2.22 8.22
C THR A 319 12.56 3.46 9.01
N PRO A 320 13.31 4.57 8.94
CA PRO A 320 13.03 5.76 9.74
C PRO A 320 11.62 6.35 9.60
N ASP A 321 10.97 6.11 8.46
CA ASP A 321 9.62 6.55 8.12
C ASP A 321 8.53 5.54 8.53
N HIS A 322 8.89 4.42 9.15
CA HIS A 322 7.93 3.45 9.64
C HIS A 322 7.15 4.00 10.86
N ARG A 323 5.85 3.68 10.92
CA ARG A 323 4.92 4.28 11.89
C ARG A 323 4.49 3.29 12.95
N TYR A 324 4.68 3.72 14.20
CA TYR A 324 4.14 3.05 15.37
C TYR A 324 2.94 3.83 15.88
N PHE A 325 1.97 3.11 16.47
CA PHE A 325 0.93 3.77 17.25
C PHE A 325 1.51 4.09 18.63
N VAL A 326 1.63 5.38 18.90
CA VAL A 326 2.36 5.89 20.07
C VAL A 326 1.53 6.87 20.88
N GLY A 327 1.91 7.03 22.14
CA GLY A 327 1.50 8.14 22.99
C GLY A 327 2.57 9.23 23.02
N ASP A 328 2.25 10.42 22.52
CA ASP A 328 3.10 11.61 22.51
C ASP A 328 3.20 12.25 23.90
N LEU A 329 4.40 12.17 24.47
CA LEU A 329 4.75 12.74 25.77
C LEU A 329 5.73 13.91 25.63
N SER A 330 5.93 14.47 24.44
CA SER A 330 6.82 15.60 24.18
C SER A 330 6.47 16.85 25.01
N SER A 331 5.18 17.05 25.27
CA SER A 331 4.66 18.15 26.10
C SER A 331 4.68 17.87 27.61
N VAL A 332 5.08 16.66 28.03
CA VAL A 332 5.10 16.22 29.43
C VAL A 332 6.55 16.15 29.93
N SER A 333 6.82 16.79 31.08
CA SER A 333 8.15 16.73 31.67
C SER A 333 8.47 15.32 32.19
N GLU A 334 9.73 14.92 32.16
CA GLU A 334 10.15 13.63 32.75
C GLU A 334 9.79 13.52 34.23
N ALA A 335 9.91 14.61 34.99
CA ALA A 335 9.52 14.64 36.40
C ALA A 335 8.02 14.33 36.59
N THR A 336 7.17 14.83 35.69
CA THR A 336 5.73 14.53 35.68
C THR A 336 5.47 13.06 35.33
N VAL A 337 6.17 12.51 34.33
CA VAL A 337 6.04 11.09 33.96
C VAL A 337 6.51 10.18 35.10
N ARG A 338 7.63 10.50 35.76
CA ARG A 338 8.16 9.73 36.91
C ARG A 338 7.20 9.74 38.11
N SER A 339 6.57 10.88 38.40
CA SER A 339 5.64 11.01 39.54
C SER A 339 4.28 10.37 39.29
N ARG A 340 3.68 10.61 38.11
CA ARG A 340 2.31 10.16 37.80
C ARG A 340 2.25 8.81 37.08
N GLY A 341 3.32 8.40 36.41
CA GLY A 341 3.35 7.22 35.53
C GLY A 341 2.83 7.53 34.13
N TYR A 342 3.24 6.69 33.16
CA TYR A 342 2.93 6.88 31.74
C TYR A 342 1.42 6.83 31.46
N ALA A 343 0.69 5.87 32.06
CA ALA A 343 -0.75 5.73 31.87
C ALA A 343 -1.51 6.99 32.25
N LYS A 344 -1.27 7.50 33.47
CA LYS A 344 -1.92 8.71 33.97
C LYS A 344 -1.50 9.95 33.17
N ALA A 345 -0.26 9.99 32.68
CA ALA A 345 0.21 11.08 31.83
C ALA A 345 -0.47 11.07 30.45
N LEU A 346 -0.70 9.89 29.87
CA LEU A 346 -1.40 9.73 28.58
C LEU A 346 -2.90 9.99 28.69
N ALA A 347 -3.52 9.66 29.83
CA ALA A 347 -4.93 9.94 30.10
C ALA A 347 -5.27 11.44 30.16
N GLN A 348 -4.26 12.30 30.37
CA GLN A 348 -4.45 13.75 30.31
C GLN A 348 -4.16 14.25 28.89
N PRO A 349 -4.99 15.14 28.32
CA PRO A 349 -4.69 15.75 27.03
C PRO A 349 -3.39 16.57 27.08
N THR A 350 -2.89 16.95 25.90
CA THR A 350 -1.80 17.92 25.80
C THR A 350 -2.24 19.29 26.35
N LYS A 351 -1.29 20.22 26.56
CA LYS A 351 -1.61 21.60 26.98
C LYS A 351 -2.57 22.34 26.03
N GLN A 352 -2.70 21.86 24.79
CA GLN A 352 -3.60 22.40 23.77
C GLN A 352 -4.96 21.67 23.70
N GLY A 353 -5.22 20.72 24.61
CA GLY A 353 -6.47 19.96 24.64
C GLY A 353 -6.52 18.72 23.73
N ASN A 354 -5.49 18.50 22.90
CA ASN A 354 -5.46 17.37 21.95
C ASN A 354 -5.15 16.03 22.65
N ASP A 355 -5.67 14.92 22.09
CA ASP A 355 -5.28 13.55 22.43
C ASP A 355 -3.76 13.36 22.24
N LYS A 356 -3.16 12.55 23.10
CA LYS A 356 -1.75 12.16 23.04
C LYS A 356 -1.53 10.92 22.18
N LEU A 357 -2.56 10.16 21.82
CA LEU A 357 -2.42 8.93 21.05
C LEU A 357 -2.48 9.19 19.53
N GLY A 358 -1.59 8.57 18.78
CA GLY A 358 -1.58 8.71 17.32
C GLY A 358 -0.49 7.91 16.62
N TRP A 359 -0.57 7.89 15.29
CA TRP A 359 0.48 7.32 14.43
C TRP A 359 1.63 8.33 14.28
N GLN A 360 2.86 7.91 14.56
CA GLN A 360 4.03 8.76 14.36
C GLN A 360 5.20 7.97 13.74
N GLU A 361 5.97 8.65 12.90
CA GLU A 361 7.17 8.10 12.26
C GLU A 361 8.30 8.02 13.27
N ILE A 362 8.86 6.84 13.47
CA ILE A 362 9.76 6.60 14.59
C ILE A 362 11.07 7.42 14.49
N GLY A 363 11.49 7.80 13.28
CA GLY A 363 12.62 8.70 13.05
C GLY A 363 12.40 10.10 13.64
N ALA A 364 11.15 10.57 13.74
CA ALA A 364 10.82 11.93 14.20
C ALA A 364 10.43 12.02 15.70
N VAL A 365 10.31 10.89 16.39
CA VAL A 365 9.68 10.79 17.73
C VAL A 365 10.68 10.91 18.89
N ASP A 366 10.78 12.08 19.54
CA ASP A 366 11.70 12.28 20.69
C ASP A 366 11.25 11.59 21.98
N ARG A 367 10.02 11.87 22.44
CA ARG A 367 9.49 11.44 23.75
C ARG A 367 8.13 10.79 23.61
N ALA A 368 8.09 9.57 23.07
CA ALA A 368 6.85 8.79 23.01
C ALA A 368 6.99 7.41 23.63
N THR A 369 5.83 6.78 23.82
CA THR A 369 5.73 5.39 24.23
C THR A 369 4.96 4.61 23.18
N CYS A 370 5.42 3.42 22.83
CA CYS A 370 4.68 2.52 21.94
C CYS A 370 3.48 1.95 22.68
N LEU A 371 2.48 1.53 21.93
CA LEU A 371 1.27 0.93 22.46
C LEU A 371 1.10 -0.52 22.01
N LEU A 372 0.45 -1.29 22.88
CA LEU A 372 -0.07 -2.63 22.64
C LEU A 372 -1.54 -2.66 23.05
N PRO A 373 -2.38 -3.55 22.50
CA PRO A 373 -3.73 -3.73 23.01
C PRO A 373 -3.69 -4.21 24.47
N ASN A 374 -4.61 -3.72 25.29
CA ASN A 374 -4.76 -4.21 26.66
C ASN A 374 -5.36 -5.62 26.72
N GLN A 375 -6.19 -5.96 25.73
CA GLN A 375 -6.78 -7.27 25.55
C GLN A 375 -6.37 -7.87 24.20
N ILE A 376 -6.02 -9.16 24.17
CA ILE A 376 -5.67 -9.91 22.96
C ILE A 376 -6.49 -11.20 22.98
N ALA A 377 -7.26 -11.41 21.91
CA ALA A 377 -8.03 -12.62 21.65
C ALA A 377 -7.22 -13.54 20.74
N PHE A 378 -6.89 -14.72 21.24
CA PHE A 378 -6.25 -15.77 20.46
C PHE A 378 -7.28 -16.77 19.94
N GLU A 379 -7.06 -17.28 18.73
CA GLU A 379 -7.82 -18.38 18.16
C GLU A 379 -7.26 -19.71 18.62
N LEU A 380 -7.57 -20.03 19.86
CA LEU A 380 -7.18 -21.28 20.49
C LEU A 380 -8.42 -22.07 20.93
N PRO A 381 -8.35 -23.41 20.95
CA PRO A 381 -9.40 -24.21 21.55
C PRO A 381 -9.47 -23.93 23.06
N GLN A 382 -10.65 -24.12 23.67
CA GLN A 382 -10.83 -23.97 25.12
C GLN A 382 -10.02 -25.01 25.91
N THR A 383 -9.90 -26.21 25.36
CA THR A 383 -9.16 -27.33 25.94
C THR A 383 -8.63 -28.21 24.82
N PHE A 384 -7.77 -29.18 25.16
CA PHE A 384 -7.38 -30.27 24.27
C PHE A 384 -7.32 -31.56 25.07
N SER A 385 -7.27 -32.68 24.36
CA SER A 385 -7.05 -33.99 24.92
C SER A 385 -5.97 -34.73 24.13
N ILE A 386 -5.15 -35.50 24.83
CA ILE A 386 -4.08 -36.30 24.24
C ILE A 386 -4.44 -37.78 24.36
N GLU A 387 -4.54 -38.45 23.22
CA GLU A 387 -4.62 -39.90 23.15
C GLU A 387 -3.21 -40.50 23.22
N LEU A 388 -2.81 -40.99 24.40
CA LEU A 388 -1.47 -41.54 24.62
C LEU A 388 -1.18 -42.76 23.72
N ALA A 389 -2.23 -43.42 23.22
CA ALA A 389 -2.16 -44.52 22.27
C ALA A 389 -1.56 -44.10 20.92
N ASP A 390 -1.69 -42.84 20.50
CA ASP A 390 -1.10 -42.33 19.25
C ASP A 390 0.43 -42.34 19.28
N PHE A 391 1.02 -42.39 20.47
CA PHE A 391 2.46 -42.48 20.67
C PHE A 391 2.97 -43.92 20.90
N ALA A 392 2.07 -44.92 20.91
CA ALA A 392 2.42 -46.32 21.11
C ALA A 392 2.92 -47.01 19.83
N VAL A 393 3.79 -48.03 19.95
CA VAL A 393 4.28 -48.84 18.80
C VAL A 393 3.28 -49.90 18.38
N ARG A 394 2.50 -50.45 19.32
CA ARG A 394 1.51 -51.51 19.10
C ARG A 394 0.21 -51.09 19.78
N LYS A 395 -0.89 -51.01 19.02
CA LYS A 395 -2.18 -50.49 19.50
C LYS A 395 -2.89 -51.39 20.53
N ASP A 396 -2.57 -52.69 20.62
CA ASP A 396 -3.46 -53.65 21.29
C ASP A 396 -2.97 -54.38 22.56
N ARG A 397 -1.73 -54.22 23.06
CA ARG A 397 -1.25 -55.16 24.13
C ARG A 397 -0.73 -54.64 25.47
N GLN A 398 -0.65 -53.33 25.77
CA GLN A 398 -0.26 -52.87 27.12
C GLN A 398 -0.85 -51.49 27.54
N LEU A 399 -2.09 -51.16 27.14
CA LEU A 399 -2.70 -49.86 27.47
C LEU A 399 -3.62 -49.87 28.71
N ALA A 400 -3.64 -50.93 29.50
CA ALA A 400 -4.49 -51.02 30.71
C ALA A 400 -3.86 -50.37 31.96
N ARG A 401 -2.59 -49.96 31.91
CA ARG A 401 -1.83 -49.40 33.05
C ARG A 401 -1.66 -47.87 33.01
N TYR A 402 -2.18 -47.21 31.98
CA TYR A 402 -1.99 -45.77 31.75
C TYR A 402 -3.34 -45.11 31.56
N THR A 403 -3.44 -43.85 32.00
CA THR A 403 -4.50 -42.96 31.54
C THR A 403 -4.35 -42.81 30.02
N ARG A 404 -5.36 -43.27 29.27
CA ARG A 404 -5.32 -43.28 27.79
C ARG A 404 -5.57 -41.90 27.21
N GLN A 405 -6.51 -41.17 27.83
CA GLN A 405 -6.93 -39.85 27.44
C GLN A 405 -6.47 -38.84 28.50
N ILE A 406 -5.59 -37.92 28.13
CA ILE A 406 -5.01 -36.93 29.05
C ILE A 406 -5.54 -35.55 28.67
N ASP A 407 -6.38 -34.98 29.54
CA ASP A 407 -7.00 -33.68 29.31
C ASP A 407 -6.12 -32.51 29.77
N ALA A 408 -6.34 -31.33 29.21
CA ALA A 408 -5.69 -30.10 29.63
C ALA A 408 -6.08 -29.73 31.07
N THR A 409 -5.21 -30.06 32.02
CA THR A 409 -5.38 -29.87 33.47
C THR A 409 -4.21 -29.08 34.05
N TYR A 410 -4.34 -28.61 35.29
CA TYR A 410 -3.23 -27.96 36.02
C TYR A 410 -2.00 -28.87 36.08
N GLU A 411 -2.20 -30.15 36.39
CA GLU A 411 -1.15 -31.15 36.51
C GLU A 411 -0.42 -31.36 35.20
N LEU A 412 -1.15 -31.48 34.09
CA LEU A 412 -0.54 -31.60 32.76
C LEU A 412 0.25 -30.33 32.39
N GLY A 413 -0.34 -29.16 32.65
CA GLY A 413 0.34 -27.88 32.44
C GLY A 413 1.65 -27.81 33.23
N TYR A 414 1.62 -28.18 34.51
CA TYR A 414 2.80 -28.19 35.38
C TYR A 414 3.89 -29.16 34.90
N VAL A 415 3.49 -30.36 34.45
CA VAL A 415 4.42 -31.33 33.85
C VAL A 415 5.06 -30.77 32.58
N PHE A 416 4.29 -30.12 31.71
CA PHE A 416 4.82 -29.49 30.50
C PHE A 416 5.74 -28.32 30.81
N GLY A 417 5.37 -27.45 31.76
CA GLY A 417 6.18 -26.31 32.18
C GLY A 417 7.53 -26.73 32.73
N THR A 418 7.54 -27.64 33.69
CA THR A 418 8.78 -28.18 34.28
C THR A 418 9.60 -28.98 33.25
N PHE A 419 8.95 -29.67 32.30
CA PHE A 419 9.67 -30.31 31.20
C PHE A 419 10.37 -29.29 30.28
N LEU A 420 9.69 -28.18 29.98
CA LEU A 420 10.24 -27.11 29.14
C LEU A 420 11.44 -26.41 29.79
N GLY A 421 11.54 -26.33 31.12
CA GLY A 421 12.77 -25.89 31.78
C GLY A 421 13.81 -27.01 31.89
N ASP A 422 13.59 -27.96 32.80
CA ASP A 422 14.61 -28.94 33.23
C ASP A 422 14.45 -30.34 32.63
N GLY A 423 13.33 -30.60 31.96
CA GLY A 423 13.04 -31.94 31.44
C GLY A 423 13.92 -32.38 30.27
N HIS A 424 14.12 -33.70 30.19
CA HIS A 424 14.80 -34.36 29.09
C HIS A 424 14.08 -35.65 28.67
N ALA A 425 13.72 -35.75 27.38
CA ALA A 425 13.19 -36.98 26.78
C ALA A 425 14.32 -37.78 26.11
N PHE A 426 14.50 -39.02 26.58
CA PHE A 426 15.46 -39.98 26.06
C PHE A 426 14.74 -41.09 25.30
N LEU A 427 15.20 -41.38 24.09
CA LEU A 427 14.72 -42.48 23.24
C LEU A 427 15.95 -43.27 22.76
N ALA A 428 15.99 -44.56 23.08
CA ALA A 428 17.05 -45.47 22.63
C ALA A 428 16.47 -46.61 21.78
N LYS A 429 17.07 -46.82 20.61
CA LYS A 429 16.80 -47.99 19.76
C LYS A 429 17.78 -49.10 20.12
N SER A 430 17.27 -50.30 20.38
CA SER A 430 18.07 -51.52 20.51
C SER A 430 17.45 -52.61 19.64
N ARG A 431 18.17 -53.07 18.62
CA ARG A 431 17.75 -54.08 17.62
C ARG A 431 16.30 -53.88 17.13
N ASN A 432 15.32 -54.54 17.75
CA ASN A 432 13.89 -54.54 17.38
C ASN A 432 12.98 -53.82 18.39
N SER A 433 13.51 -53.03 19.32
CA SER A 433 12.75 -52.37 20.38
C SER A 433 13.22 -50.94 20.63
N VAL A 434 12.29 -50.08 21.06
CA VAL A 434 12.57 -48.70 21.44
C VAL A 434 12.25 -48.55 22.92
N ALA A 435 13.21 -48.12 23.71
CA ALA A 435 13.01 -47.73 25.10
C ALA A 435 12.90 -46.20 25.17
N GLY A 436 12.00 -45.71 26.02
CA GLY A 436 11.82 -44.28 26.24
C GLY A 436 11.74 -43.95 27.72
N ARG A 437 12.37 -42.85 28.10
CA ARG A 437 12.38 -42.32 29.46
C ARG A 437 12.31 -40.80 29.41
N VAL A 438 11.56 -40.21 30.33
CA VAL A 438 11.59 -38.77 30.63
C VAL A 438 12.32 -38.56 31.94
N SER A 439 13.13 -37.52 32.05
CA SER A 439 13.94 -37.26 33.24
C SER A 439 13.97 -35.78 33.61
N TRP A 440 13.97 -35.52 34.91
CA TRP A 440 14.19 -34.20 35.50
C TRP A 440 15.24 -34.31 36.60
N TYR A 441 15.95 -33.22 36.83
CA TYR A 441 17.05 -33.14 37.78
C TYR A 441 16.89 -31.86 38.59
N PHE A 442 16.81 -32.00 39.91
CA PHE A 442 16.67 -30.87 40.83
C PHE A 442 17.81 -30.85 41.83
N ALA A 443 18.13 -29.66 42.35
CA ALA A 443 19.07 -29.50 43.44
C ALA A 443 18.49 -30.09 44.74
N LYS A 444 19.38 -30.46 45.68
CA LYS A 444 19.00 -31.09 46.96
C LYS A 444 18.04 -30.28 47.83
N HIS A 445 17.98 -28.96 47.64
CA HIS A 445 17.10 -28.08 48.41
C HIS A 445 15.72 -27.88 47.74
N GLU A 446 15.53 -28.36 46.51
CA GLU A 446 14.29 -28.21 45.73
C GLU A 446 13.32 -29.38 45.94
N THR A 447 13.33 -29.98 47.14
CA THR A 447 12.53 -31.16 47.49
C THR A 447 11.04 -30.94 47.28
N ASP A 448 10.53 -29.74 47.57
CA ASP A 448 9.12 -29.40 47.40
C ASP A 448 8.71 -29.35 45.92
N ILE A 449 9.58 -28.83 45.06
CA ILE A 449 9.38 -28.79 43.61
C ILE A 449 9.39 -30.21 43.04
N ALA A 450 10.35 -31.03 43.45
CA ALA A 450 10.44 -32.43 43.06
C ALA A 450 9.19 -33.23 43.51
N ALA A 451 8.75 -33.06 44.76
CA ALA A 451 7.54 -33.71 45.28
C ALA A 451 6.28 -33.25 44.55
N LYS A 452 6.17 -31.96 44.24
CA LYS A 452 5.08 -31.39 43.44
C LYS A 452 5.06 -31.99 42.03
N LEU A 453 6.21 -32.12 41.38
CA LEU A 453 6.31 -32.75 40.06
C LEU A 453 5.92 -34.22 40.08
N VAL A 454 6.40 -34.99 41.06
CA VAL A 454 5.99 -36.40 41.24
C VAL A 454 4.47 -36.53 41.36
N ARG A 455 3.84 -35.69 42.18
CA ARG A 455 2.39 -35.69 42.35
C ARG A 455 1.67 -35.37 41.04
N CYS A 456 2.07 -34.30 40.34
CA CYS A 456 1.45 -33.89 39.09
C CYS A 456 1.65 -34.94 37.99
N LEU A 457 2.84 -35.54 37.90
CA LEU A 457 3.12 -36.66 36.98
C LEU A 457 2.23 -37.86 37.27
N GLY A 458 2.07 -38.23 38.55
CA GLY A 458 1.21 -39.32 38.97
C GLY A 458 -0.25 -39.10 38.58
N GLN A 459 -0.75 -37.89 38.82
CA GLN A 459 -2.12 -37.50 38.47
C GLN A 459 -2.33 -37.43 36.95
N ALA A 460 -1.42 -36.81 36.21
CA ALA A 460 -1.53 -36.65 34.75
C ALA A 460 -1.34 -37.97 34.00
N SER A 461 -0.49 -38.88 34.49
CA SER A 461 -0.17 -40.14 33.79
C SER A 461 -0.94 -41.36 34.29
N GLY A 462 -1.49 -41.31 35.50
CA GLY A 462 -2.07 -42.46 36.21
C GLY A 462 -1.02 -43.47 36.71
N VAL A 463 0.27 -43.14 36.65
CA VAL A 463 1.38 -44.02 37.03
C VAL A 463 2.13 -43.41 38.20
N ALA A 464 2.34 -44.18 39.26
CA ALA A 464 3.17 -43.77 40.38
C ALA A 464 4.62 -43.54 39.90
N VAL A 465 5.15 -42.35 40.17
CA VAL A 465 6.54 -41.97 39.91
C VAL A 465 7.21 -41.70 41.24
N GLU A 466 8.48 -42.06 41.37
CA GLU A 466 9.26 -41.79 42.57
C GLU A 466 10.43 -40.86 42.24
N ALA A 467 10.77 -40.00 43.19
CA ALA A 467 11.99 -39.21 43.15
C ALA A 467 13.12 -39.98 43.84
N ASP A 468 14.22 -40.19 43.14
CA ASP A 468 15.43 -40.79 43.68
C ASP A 468 16.32 -39.70 44.30
N PRO A 469 16.50 -39.67 45.63
CA PRO A 469 17.30 -38.68 46.32
C PRO A 469 18.80 -39.03 46.21
N GLY A 470 19.33 -39.10 44.99
CA GLY A 470 20.74 -39.40 44.71
C GLY A 470 21.73 -38.48 45.44
N GLU A 471 23.03 -38.77 45.42
CA GLU A 471 24.01 -38.11 46.29
C GLU A 471 24.07 -36.57 46.14
N LYS A 472 24.00 -36.05 44.90
CA LYS A 472 24.15 -34.62 44.58
C LYS A 472 22.88 -33.93 44.06
N LEU A 473 21.99 -34.68 43.43
CA LEU A 473 20.77 -34.19 42.78
C LEU A 473 19.60 -35.12 43.14
N ILE A 474 18.40 -34.57 43.09
CA ILE A 474 17.16 -35.35 43.11
C ILE A 474 16.84 -35.72 41.66
N ASN A 475 16.79 -37.01 41.35
CA ASN A 475 16.50 -37.51 40.01
C ASN A 475 15.05 -38.00 39.94
N ILE A 476 14.31 -37.54 38.94
CA ILE A 476 12.98 -38.10 38.65
C ILE A 476 13.07 -38.80 37.30
N HIS A 477 12.81 -40.11 37.27
CA HIS A 477 12.85 -40.92 36.07
C HIS A 477 11.49 -41.52 35.78
N PHE A 478 10.88 -41.07 34.69
CA PHE A 478 9.59 -41.57 34.23
C PHE A 478 9.76 -42.47 33.01
N TYR A 479 9.65 -43.77 33.23
CA TYR A 479 9.85 -44.80 32.21
C TYR A 479 8.55 -45.06 31.45
N SER A 480 8.27 -44.22 30.44
CA SER A 480 7.18 -44.42 29.50
C SER A 480 7.61 -44.04 28.10
N LEU A 481 7.53 -44.99 27.16
CA LEU A 481 7.89 -44.76 25.76
C LEU A 481 6.97 -43.73 25.10
N GLN A 482 5.68 -43.78 25.41
CA GLN A 482 4.66 -42.90 24.86
C GLN A 482 4.88 -41.46 25.32
N TRP A 483 5.08 -41.24 26.63
CA TRP A 483 5.41 -39.92 27.16
C TRP A 483 6.76 -39.41 26.67
N ALA A 484 7.77 -40.28 26.56
CA ALA A 484 9.06 -39.90 25.97
C ALA A 484 8.93 -39.45 24.51
N ARG A 485 8.04 -40.08 23.72
CA ARG A 485 7.74 -39.66 22.33
C ARG A 485 6.92 -38.39 22.26
N LEU A 486 5.93 -38.25 23.14
CA LEU A 486 5.14 -37.02 23.28
C LEU A 486 6.06 -35.83 23.57
N LEU A 487 6.84 -35.91 24.65
CA LEU A 487 7.69 -34.82 25.11
C LEU A 487 8.96 -34.64 24.26
N ALA A 488 9.39 -35.64 23.49
CA ALA A 488 10.46 -35.46 22.51
C ALA A 488 10.10 -34.43 21.43
N GLN A 489 8.82 -34.23 21.13
CA GLN A 489 8.37 -33.21 20.17
C GLN A 489 8.59 -31.78 20.66
N PHE A 490 8.79 -31.58 21.97
CA PHE A 490 8.96 -30.27 22.57
C PHE A 490 10.39 -29.73 22.36
N GLY A 491 11.28 -30.52 21.74
CA GLY A 491 12.64 -30.11 21.43
C GLY A 491 13.63 -30.30 22.58
N LYS A 492 14.88 -29.84 22.37
CA LYS A 492 15.98 -29.94 23.34
C LYS A 492 16.74 -28.63 23.44
N ARG A 493 17.17 -28.26 24.66
CA ARG A 493 17.97 -27.06 24.93
C ARG A 493 17.31 -25.80 24.31
N HIS A 494 18.02 -25.08 23.43
CA HIS A 494 17.58 -23.84 22.80
C HIS A 494 16.43 -24.03 21.78
N GLU A 495 16.14 -25.26 21.36
CA GLU A 495 15.02 -25.59 20.46
C GLU A 495 13.73 -25.92 21.23
N LYS A 496 13.76 -25.83 22.58
CA LYS A 496 12.59 -26.14 23.39
C LYS A 496 11.44 -25.20 23.06
N HIS A 497 10.28 -25.76 22.77
CA HIS A 497 9.04 -25.04 22.44
C HIS A 497 7.82 -25.86 22.83
N LEU A 498 6.67 -25.21 23.00
CA LEU A 498 5.38 -25.88 23.15
C LEU A 498 4.73 -26.03 21.77
N PRO A 499 4.50 -27.26 21.26
CA PRO A 499 3.79 -27.48 20.01
C PRO A 499 2.39 -26.86 20.02
N ALA A 500 1.94 -26.37 18.86
CA ALA A 500 0.65 -25.66 18.73
C ALA A 500 -0.56 -26.51 19.15
N ALA A 501 -0.50 -27.83 18.92
CA ALA A 501 -1.56 -28.78 19.29
C ALA A 501 -1.84 -28.85 20.80
N TYR A 502 -0.90 -28.38 21.63
CA TYR A 502 -1.02 -28.41 23.09
C TYR A 502 -1.23 -27.02 23.69
N ARG A 503 -1.72 -26.06 22.88
CA ARG A 503 -2.07 -24.71 23.34
C ARG A 503 -3.59 -24.61 23.47
N CYS A 504 -4.07 -24.10 24.59
CA CYS A 504 -5.48 -23.84 24.83
C CYS A 504 -5.66 -22.67 25.79
N THR A 505 -6.90 -22.25 26.00
CA THR A 505 -7.27 -21.17 26.92
C THR A 505 -7.73 -21.66 28.29
N ASP A 506 -7.62 -22.97 28.60
CA ASP A 506 -8.01 -23.51 29.91
C ASP A 506 -7.20 -22.83 31.04
N PRO A 507 -7.88 -22.16 31.99
CA PRO A 507 -7.19 -21.40 33.04
C PRO A 507 -6.34 -22.27 33.97
N GLY A 508 -6.78 -23.50 34.25
CA GLY A 508 -6.08 -24.45 35.12
C GLY A 508 -4.77 -24.91 34.48
N TYR A 509 -4.85 -25.34 33.23
CA TYR A 509 -3.71 -25.73 32.40
C TYR A 509 -2.70 -24.58 32.24
N LEU A 510 -3.16 -23.38 31.87
CA LEU A 510 -2.28 -22.22 31.72
C LEU A 510 -1.60 -21.84 33.04
N ARG A 511 -2.31 -21.97 34.17
CA ARG A 511 -1.74 -21.72 35.48
C ARG A 511 -0.70 -22.77 35.86
N GLY A 512 -0.98 -24.04 35.61
CA GLY A 512 -0.02 -25.13 35.80
C GLY A 512 1.22 -24.95 34.94
N LEU A 513 1.05 -24.59 33.67
CA LEU A 513 2.13 -24.31 32.74
C LEU A 513 3.02 -23.17 33.23
N LEU A 514 2.42 -22.06 33.69
CA LEU A 514 3.18 -20.95 34.27
C LEU A 514 3.95 -21.38 35.52
N ASP A 515 3.28 -22.03 36.47
CA ASP A 515 3.91 -22.48 37.71
C ASP A 515 5.06 -23.45 37.42
N GLY A 516 4.89 -24.36 36.44
CA GLY A 516 5.93 -25.30 36.05
C GLY A 516 7.14 -24.64 35.39
N LEU A 517 6.93 -23.64 34.54
CA LEU A 517 8.03 -22.85 33.95
C LEU A 517 8.79 -22.05 35.02
N VAL A 518 8.05 -21.54 36.01
CA VAL A 518 8.61 -20.76 37.11
C VAL A 518 9.43 -21.63 38.06
N ASP A 519 8.88 -22.78 38.45
CA ASP A 519 9.54 -23.71 39.37
C ASP A 519 10.74 -24.43 38.72
N SER A 520 10.97 -24.26 37.40
CA SER A 520 12.16 -24.78 36.70
C SER A 520 13.19 -23.68 36.38
N ASP A 521 12.91 -22.84 35.38
CA ASP A 521 13.86 -21.86 34.83
C ASP A 521 13.54 -20.43 35.34
N GLY A 522 12.52 -20.30 36.19
CA GLY A 522 12.11 -19.04 36.79
C GLY A 522 12.75 -18.78 38.13
N PHE A 523 12.66 -17.52 38.56
CA PHE A 523 13.12 -17.11 39.88
C PHE A 523 12.41 -15.83 40.31
N ILE A 524 12.42 -15.55 41.62
CA ILE A 524 11.99 -14.26 42.15
C ILE A 524 13.20 -13.35 42.24
N GLY A 525 13.18 -12.25 41.49
CA GLY A 525 14.22 -11.23 41.57
C GLY A 525 14.27 -10.56 42.95
N ALA A 526 15.37 -9.89 43.26
CA ALA A 526 15.55 -9.18 44.53
C ALA A 526 14.46 -8.11 44.82
N ASP A 527 13.74 -7.68 43.78
CA ASP A 527 12.61 -6.75 43.88
C ASP A 527 11.24 -7.45 44.00
N GLY A 528 11.22 -8.77 44.23
CA GLY A 528 10.00 -9.56 44.37
C GLY A 528 9.28 -9.87 43.05
N ARG A 529 9.84 -9.53 41.89
CA ARG A 529 9.21 -9.78 40.59
C ARG A 529 9.55 -11.17 40.08
N LEU A 530 8.57 -11.79 39.43
CA LEU A 530 8.75 -13.04 38.70
C LEU A 530 9.66 -12.81 37.49
N CYS A 531 10.74 -13.57 37.43
CA CYS A 531 11.69 -13.57 36.35
C CYS A 531 11.76 -14.96 35.71
N PHE A 532 12.09 -15.00 34.43
CA PHE A 532 12.31 -16.23 33.68
C PHE A 532 13.50 -16.04 32.76
N ARG A 533 14.46 -16.96 32.81
CA ARG A 533 15.69 -16.91 32.02
C ARG A 533 15.79 -18.18 31.19
N THR A 534 16.01 -18.04 29.88
CA THR A 534 16.18 -19.20 29.00
C THR A 534 17.06 -18.87 27.80
N THR A 535 17.64 -19.90 27.18
CA THR A 535 18.36 -19.77 25.89
C THR A 535 17.47 -20.07 24.68
N SER A 536 16.20 -20.45 24.91
CA SER A 536 15.21 -20.66 23.86
C SER A 536 14.34 -19.40 23.68
N ARG A 537 14.47 -18.75 22.53
CA ARG A 537 13.62 -17.59 22.15
C ARG A 537 12.13 -17.96 22.11
N PRO A 538 11.70 -19.06 21.47
CA PRO A 538 10.30 -19.49 21.50
C PRO A 538 9.75 -19.72 22.91
N LEU A 539 10.59 -20.19 23.84
CA LEU A 539 10.17 -20.42 25.22
C LEU A 539 10.02 -19.11 26.00
N ALA A 540 10.90 -18.13 25.77
CA ALA A 540 10.74 -16.78 26.32
C ALA A 540 9.48 -16.09 25.77
N GLU A 541 9.22 -16.22 24.46
CA GLU A 541 8.00 -15.73 23.82
C GLU A 541 6.74 -16.41 24.41
N LEU A 542 6.77 -17.73 24.63
CA LEU A 542 5.70 -18.47 25.29
C LEU A 542 5.47 -17.98 26.73
N PHE A 543 6.54 -17.85 27.52
CA PHE A 543 6.45 -17.36 28.90
C PHE A 543 5.78 -15.98 28.96
N ASN A 544 6.10 -15.09 28.01
CA ASN A 544 5.48 -13.78 27.91
C ASN A 544 3.97 -13.87 27.60
N MET A 545 3.58 -14.75 26.67
CA MET A 545 2.17 -15.00 26.35
C MET A 545 1.40 -15.57 27.54
N VAL A 546 1.96 -16.56 28.23
CA VAL A 546 1.33 -17.17 29.40
C VAL A 546 1.23 -16.17 30.55
N CYS A 547 2.27 -15.34 30.78
CA CYS A 547 2.19 -14.23 31.73
C CYS A 547 1.08 -13.25 31.37
N TYR A 548 0.95 -12.91 30.09
CA TYR A 548 -0.13 -12.05 29.64
C TYR A 548 -1.51 -12.67 29.91
N LEU A 549 -1.73 -13.94 29.56
CA LEU A 549 -3.02 -14.61 29.74
C LEU A 549 -3.37 -14.87 31.22
N VAL A 550 -2.39 -15.18 32.07
CA VAL A 550 -2.61 -15.53 33.48
C VAL A 550 -2.53 -14.32 34.41
N LYS A 551 -1.68 -13.33 34.09
CA LYS A 551 -1.38 -12.17 34.94
C LYS A 551 -1.80 -10.83 34.33
N GLY A 552 -2.27 -10.82 33.08
CA GLY A 552 -2.76 -9.61 32.41
C GLY A 552 -1.66 -8.70 31.86
N SER A 553 -0.40 -9.16 31.78
CA SER A 553 0.70 -8.31 31.33
C SER A 553 1.89 -9.05 30.77
N PHE A 554 2.48 -8.41 29.78
CA PHE A 554 3.76 -8.78 29.23
C PHE A 554 4.91 -8.46 30.20
N PRO A 555 5.86 -9.38 30.40
CA PRO A 555 7.13 -9.11 31.05
C PRO A 555 7.98 -8.10 30.27
N ASN A 556 8.84 -7.35 30.97
CA ASN A 556 9.92 -6.66 30.29
C ASN A 556 10.97 -7.68 29.84
N CYS A 557 11.48 -7.52 28.64
CA CYS A 557 12.42 -8.45 28.06
C CYS A 557 13.75 -7.77 27.73
N HIS A 558 14.84 -8.52 27.86
CA HIS A 558 16.17 -8.15 27.38
C HIS A 558 17.03 -9.40 27.18
N THR A 559 18.11 -9.25 26.45
CA THR A 559 19.15 -10.28 26.33
C THR A 559 20.29 -10.04 27.32
N GLU A 560 20.81 -11.11 27.90
CA GLU A 560 22.05 -11.13 28.69
C GLU A 560 23.15 -11.82 27.87
N LYS A 561 24.37 -11.25 27.92
CA LYS A 561 25.54 -11.82 27.24
C LYS A 561 25.85 -13.24 27.77
N PRO A 562 26.42 -14.12 26.92
CA PRO A 562 26.85 -15.44 27.37
C PRO A 562 27.79 -15.36 28.59
N SER A 563 27.60 -16.27 29.55
CA SER A 563 28.45 -16.39 30.73
C SER A 563 28.67 -17.86 31.05
N ALA A 564 29.92 -18.21 31.40
CA ALA A 564 30.27 -19.57 31.84
C ALA A 564 29.78 -19.90 33.26
N GLY A 565 29.23 -18.91 33.99
CA GLY A 565 28.59 -19.11 35.29
C GLY A 565 29.50 -19.72 36.37
N GLY A 566 30.83 -19.69 36.19
CA GLY A 566 31.80 -20.31 37.10
C GLY A 566 31.90 -21.84 36.98
N LEU A 567 31.29 -22.48 35.97
CA LEU A 567 31.38 -23.92 35.75
C LEU A 567 32.79 -24.33 35.28
N ARG A 568 33.42 -25.24 36.04
CA ARG A 568 34.78 -25.71 35.78
C ARG A 568 34.85 -26.42 34.42
N GLY A 569 35.72 -25.94 33.53
CA GLY A 569 35.90 -26.50 32.18
C GLY A 569 34.91 -25.97 31.12
N THR A 570 34.11 -24.95 31.44
CA THR A 570 33.24 -24.27 30.47
C THR A 570 33.83 -22.91 30.10
N SER A 571 33.90 -22.60 28.80
CA SER A 571 34.30 -21.27 28.31
C SER A 571 33.10 -20.45 27.84
N VAL A 572 33.24 -19.12 27.82
CA VAL A 572 32.20 -18.22 27.31
C VAL A 572 31.90 -18.48 25.83
N GLU A 573 32.88 -18.93 25.04
CA GLU A 573 32.67 -19.25 23.62
C GLU A 573 31.69 -20.42 23.40
N ASN A 574 31.54 -21.29 24.41
CA ASN A 574 30.62 -22.42 24.37
C ASN A 574 29.23 -22.09 24.94
N CYS A 575 29.00 -20.83 25.33
CA CYS A 575 27.75 -20.37 25.93
C CYS A 575 26.93 -19.53 24.94
N ARG A 576 25.60 -19.52 25.09
CA ARG A 576 24.68 -18.70 24.29
C ARG A 576 24.18 -17.51 25.10
N GLU A 577 23.67 -16.50 24.41
CA GLU A 577 22.91 -15.43 25.04
C GLU A 577 21.66 -15.99 25.72
N SER A 578 21.22 -15.33 26.79
CA SER A 578 20.01 -15.70 27.50
C SER A 578 18.95 -14.62 27.33
N TYR A 579 17.73 -15.03 27.04
CA TYR A 579 16.54 -14.19 27.07
C TYR A 579 16.02 -14.11 28.49
N VAL A 580 15.87 -12.90 29.01
CA VAL A 580 15.40 -12.65 30.38
C VAL A 580 14.11 -11.87 30.34
N SER A 581 13.05 -12.48 30.88
CA SER A 581 11.72 -11.90 31.00
C SER A 581 11.44 -11.58 32.47
N ARG A 582 11.02 -10.35 32.77
CA ARG A 582 10.71 -9.89 34.14
C ARG A 582 9.30 -9.30 34.22
N LEU A 583 8.40 -9.97 34.92
CA LEU A 583 6.99 -9.61 35.00
C LEU A 583 6.79 -8.29 35.75
N ASN A 584 6.04 -7.35 35.15
CA ASN A 584 5.75 -6.04 35.76
C ASN A 584 4.41 -6.02 36.49
N VAL A 585 4.34 -6.60 37.68
CA VAL A 585 3.08 -6.71 38.45
C VAL A 585 2.41 -5.38 38.87
N THR A 586 3.03 -4.22 38.64
CA THR A 586 2.40 -2.90 38.85
C THR A 586 1.72 -2.41 37.55
N HIS A 587 0.58 -3.02 37.20
CA HIS A 587 -0.12 -2.73 35.94
C HIS A 587 -0.76 -1.32 35.92
N GLU A 588 -1.25 -0.83 37.05
CA GLU A 588 -1.98 0.46 37.15
C GLU A 588 -1.24 1.66 36.52
N LYS A 589 0.09 1.63 36.45
CA LYS A 589 0.90 2.73 35.90
C LYS A 589 1.22 2.59 34.40
N ARG A 590 0.94 1.44 33.80
CA ARG A 590 1.34 1.05 32.44
C ARG A 590 0.19 0.61 31.55
N VAL A 591 -1.05 0.67 32.02
CA VAL A 591 -2.23 0.37 31.19
C VAL A 591 -3.13 1.59 31.16
N THR A 592 -3.64 1.91 29.98
CA THR A 592 -4.85 2.71 29.81
C THR A 592 -6.03 1.75 29.65
N ASP A 593 -7.24 2.28 29.52
CA ASP A 593 -8.44 1.47 29.30
C ASP A 593 -8.29 0.55 28.07
N GLN A 594 -7.63 1.04 27.02
CA GLN A 594 -7.51 0.35 25.74
C GLN A 594 -6.13 -0.24 25.47
N TYR A 595 -5.06 0.32 26.05
CA TYR A 595 -3.70 -0.03 25.64
C TYR A 595 -2.75 -0.30 26.81
N GLN A 596 -1.89 -1.30 26.62
CA GLN A 596 -0.66 -1.45 27.37
C GLN A 596 0.42 -0.53 26.83
N ILE A 597 1.15 0.08 27.75
CA ILE A 597 2.20 1.04 27.46
C ILE A 597 3.54 0.32 27.39
N VAL A 598 4.12 0.36 26.20
CA VAL A 598 5.42 -0.20 25.90
C VAL A 598 6.44 0.92 25.83
N LYS A 599 7.26 1.04 26.86
CA LYS A 599 8.20 2.16 27.00
C LYS A 599 9.33 2.00 25.97
N MET A 600 9.54 3.04 25.17
CA MET A 600 10.73 3.19 24.35
C MET A 600 11.95 3.41 25.24
N LEU A 601 12.99 2.61 25.03
CA LEU A 601 14.23 2.62 25.80
C LEU A 601 15.35 3.34 25.07
N ASP A 602 15.47 3.10 23.76
CA ASP A 602 16.48 3.70 22.91
C ASP A 602 16.04 3.72 21.44
N ARG A 603 16.61 4.62 20.65
CA ARG A 603 16.52 4.62 19.19
C ARG A 603 17.76 5.25 18.55
N HIS A 604 18.28 4.65 17.49
CA HIS A 604 19.41 5.22 16.76
C HIS A 604 19.49 4.65 15.34
N ARG A 605 20.05 5.40 14.40
CA ARG A 605 20.33 4.86 13.05
C ARG A 605 21.49 3.88 13.14
N LEU A 606 21.36 2.74 12.45
CA LEU A 606 22.40 1.71 12.45
C LEU A 606 23.41 1.89 11.31
N ASN A 607 23.10 2.72 10.30
CA ASN A 607 23.91 2.89 9.09
C ASN A 607 24.23 1.55 8.39
N VAL A 608 23.33 0.56 8.50
CA VAL A 608 23.44 -0.76 7.85
C VAL A 608 22.22 -0.98 6.99
N SER A 609 22.42 -1.64 5.84
CA SER A 609 21.34 -1.96 4.92
C SER A 609 21.02 -3.45 4.94
N VAL A 610 19.75 -3.79 5.10
CA VAL A 610 19.27 -5.16 5.37
C VAL A 610 17.98 -5.44 4.59
N PRO A 611 17.68 -6.72 4.26
CA PRO A 611 16.40 -7.07 3.64
C PRO A 611 15.22 -6.65 4.53
N VAL A 612 14.22 -6.03 3.91
CA VAL A 612 13.04 -5.50 4.59
C VAL A 612 11.76 -6.08 4.00
N TYR A 613 10.72 -6.25 4.82
CA TYR A 613 9.47 -6.93 4.50
C TYR A 613 8.25 -6.11 4.94
N ASP A 614 7.11 -6.40 4.31
CA ASP A 614 5.82 -5.82 4.67
C ASP A 614 4.67 -6.83 4.46
N ILE A 615 3.58 -6.63 5.19
CA ILE A 615 2.39 -7.51 5.17
C ILE A 615 1.09 -6.71 5.13
N GLU A 616 0.28 -6.94 4.10
CA GLU A 616 -1.06 -6.35 3.94
C GLU A 616 -2.06 -7.13 4.79
N VAL A 617 -2.80 -6.46 5.67
CA VAL A 617 -3.80 -7.08 6.55
C VAL A 617 -5.19 -6.49 6.32
N ASP A 618 -6.18 -7.38 6.32
CA ASP A 618 -7.58 -7.10 6.01
C ASP A 618 -8.30 -6.46 7.23
N CYS A 619 -8.00 -5.18 7.47
CA CYS A 619 -8.67 -4.35 8.47
C CYS A 619 -8.53 -2.86 8.13
N GLU A 620 -9.51 -2.06 8.55
CA GLU A 620 -9.63 -0.62 8.26
C GLU A 620 -8.36 0.20 8.59
N THR A 621 -7.64 -0.19 9.64
CA THR A 621 -6.44 0.53 10.12
C THR A 621 -5.14 0.03 9.51
N HIS A 622 -5.19 -1.06 8.72
CA HIS A 622 -4.02 -1.80 8.20
C HIS A 622 -2.91 -1.95 9.24
N SER A 623 -3.30 -2.39 10.45
CA SER A 623 -2.40 -2.47 11.60
C SER A 623 -2.22 -3.90 12.09
N PHE A 624 -1.04 -4.21 12.62
CA PHE A 624 -0.76 -5.49 13.26
C PHE A 624 0.18 -5.30 14.45
N ILE A 625 0.39 -6.36 15.24
CA ILE A 625 1.38 -6.36 16.33
C ILE A 625 2.68 -6.96 15.81
N CYS A 626 3.73 -6.14 15.81
CA CYS A 626 5.09 -6.55 15.49
C CYS A 626 6.02 -6.21 16.65
N ASN A 627 6.86 -7.16 17.06
CA ASN A 627 7.76 -7.06 18.20
C ASN A 627 7.08 -6.48 19.44
N ASN A 628 5.83 -6.87 19.72
CA ASN A 628 5.08 -6.35 20.86
C ASN A 628 4.87 -4.82 20.84
N ALA A 629 4.57 -4.28 19.67
CA ALA A 629 4.03 -2.93 19.48
C ALA A 629 3.06 -2.87 18.28
N ILE A 630 2.15 -1.90 18.28
CA ILE A 630 1.18 -1.67 17.20
C ILE A 630 1.82 -0.86 16.06
N VAL A 631 1.69 -1.35 14.82
CA VAL A 631 2.36 -0.82 13.61
C VAL A 631 1.41 -0.72 12.40
N HIS A 632 1.76 0.00 11.31
CA HIS A 632 0.87 0.32 10.15
C HIS A 632 1.49 0.01 8.75
N ASN A 633 0.68 -0.18 7.69
CA ASN A 633 1.09 -0.52 6.30
C ASN A 633 0.49 0.40 5.16
N SER A 634 1.12 0.50 3.95
CA SER A 634 0.75 1.31 2.75
C SER A 634 0.97 0.67 1.35
N ILE A 635 0.23 1.14 0.31
CA ILE A 635 0.12 0.56 -1.06
C ILE A 635 0.93 1.21 -2.22
N CYS A 636 1.65 2.31 -2.03
CA CYS A 636 2.68 2.79 -2.98
C CYS A 636 4.04 2.42 -2.41
N THR A 637 4.89 1.71 -3.17
CA THR A 637 6.14 1.20 -2.62
C THR A 637 7.37 2.09 -2.85
N THR A 638 7.29 3.36 -3.22
CA THR A 638 8.52 4.18 -3.39
C THR A 638 9.19 4.58 -2.05
N ARG A 639 8.48 5.10 -1.05
CA ARG A 639 9.00 5.12 0.34
C ARG A 639 9.03 3.72 0.96
N ILE A 640 8.41 2.67 0.39
CA ILE A 640 8.48 1.26 0.88
C ILE A 640 9.65 0.44 0.25
N VAL A 641 10.21 0.80 -0.91
CA VAL A 641 11.37 0.18 -1.61
C VAL A 641 12.58 1.11 -1.62
N ALA A 642 12.45 2.41 -1.95
CA ALA A 642 13.54 3.41 -1.97
C ALA A 642 13.70 4.32 -0.72
N GLY A 643 12.65 4.54 0.07
CA GLY A 643 12.74 5.12 1.44
C GLY A 643 12.50 6.63 1.46
N VAL A 644 11.95 7.15 0.37
CA VAL A 644 11.92 8.58 0.04
C VAL A 644 10.47 9.03 -0.14
N GLY A 645 10.04 10.08 0.57
CA GLY A 645 8.72 10.71 0.36
C GLY A 645 8.15 11.49 1.56
N VAL A 646 7.02 12.18 1.36
CA VAL A 646 6.43 13.15 2.31
C VAL A 646 4.90 13.01 2.36
N PRO A 647 4.21 13.09 3.53
CA PRO A 647 2.75 13.06 3.61
C PRO A 647 2.09 14.01 2.61
N GLN A 648 1.10 13.51 1.86
CA GLN A 648 0.65 14.16 0.62
C GLN A 648 0.15 15.59 0.82
N LEU A 649 -0.65 15.85 1.85
CA LEU A 649 -1.18 17.21 2.11
C LEU A 649 -0.06 18.20 2.50
N THR A 650 0.96 17.73 3.23
CA THR A 650 2.17 18.51 3.54
C THR A 650 2.98 18.78 2.29
N ALA A 651 3.23 17.74 1.47
CA ALA A 651 3.96 17.88 0.21
C ALA A 651 3.29 18.90 -0.73
N ILE A 652 1.95 18.87 -0.82
CA ILE A 652 1.16 19.86 -1.57
C ILE A 652 1.38 21.26 -0.99
N SER A 653 1.18 21.42 0.32
CA SER A 653 1.35 22.72 0.99
C SER A 653 2.73 23.32 0.77
N ASP A 654 3.79 22.52 0.91
CA ASP A 654 5.18 22.96 0.74
C ASP A 654 5.47 23.35 -0.72
N ALA A 655 4.95 22.57 -1.68
CA ALA A 655 5.09 22.86 -3.10
C ALA A 655 4.33 24.13 -3.51
N VAL A 656 3.10 24.31 -3.01
CA VAL A 656 2.29 25.52 -3.24
C VAL A 656 2.99 26.76 -2.69
N GLN A 657 3.53 26.67 -1.47
CA GLN A 657 4.29 27.77 -0.88
C GLN A 657 5.53 28.12 -1.73
N ALA A 658 6.22 27.10 -2.26
CA ALA A 658 7.37 27.28 -3.15
C ALA A 658 7.00 27.88 -4.51
N ALA A 659 5.82 27.57 -5.05
CA ALA A 659 5.33 28.06 -6.33
C ALA A 659 4.63 29.44 -6.24
N LYS A 660 4.43 29.98 -5.04
CA LYS A 660 3.73 31.25 -4.84
C LYS A 660 4.39 32.39 -5.63
N GLY A 661 3.62 33.04 -6.49
CA GLY A 661 4.07 34.18 -7.29
C GLY A 661 4.87 33.82 -8.56
N THR A 662 5.07 32.53 -8.86
CA THR A 662 5.79 32.10 -10.08
C THR A 662 4.86 31.89 -11.28
N GLY A 663 3.56 31.69 -11.03
CA GLY A 663 2.57 31.34 -12.04
C GLY A 663 2.63 29.88 -12.51
N VAL A 664 3.46 29.04 -11.86
CA VAL A 664 3.58 27.61 -12.16
C VAL A 664 2.51 26.80 -11.42
N ALA A 665 1.78 25.95 -12.15
CA ALA A 665 0.68 25.18 -11.59
C ALA A 665 1.16 23.96 -10.77
N ILE A 666 0.49 23.66 -9.67
CA ILE A 666 0.74 22.48 -8.82
C ILE A 666 -0.31 21.40 -9.06
N ILE A 667 0.17 20.19 -9.38
CA ILE A 667 -0.64 19.00 -9.60
C ILE A 667 -0.44 18.05 -8.42
N ALA A 668 -1.47 17.87 -7.59
CA ALA A 668 -1.48 16.87 -6.52
C ALA A 668 -1.69 15.46 -7.10
N ASP A 669 -0.67 14.61 -7.06
CA ASP A 669 -0.68 13.28 -7.70
C ASP A 669 -0.65 12.15 -6.66
N GLY A 670 -1.75 11.41 -6.57
CA GLY A 670 -1.91 10.27 -5.66
C GLY A 670 -2.55 10.61 -4.30
N GLY A 671 -2.99 9.57 -3.58
CA GLY A 671 -3.57 9.68 -2.24
C GLY A 671 -5.06 10.05 -2.17
N ILE A 672 -5.74 10.20 -3.30
CA ILE A 672 -7.17 10.55 -3.38
C ILE A 672 -8.03 9.28 -3.29
N LYS A 673 -8.87 9.18 -2.25
CA LYS A 673 -9.83 8.06 -2.06
C LYS A 673 -11.27 8.51 -2.22
N TYR A 674 -11.60 9.71 -1.73
CA TYR A 674 -12.95 10.25 -1.75
C TYR A 674 -13.00 11.64 -2.41
N SER A 675 -14.19 12.11 -2.80
CA SER A 675 -14.38 13.46 -3.34
C SER A 675 -13.94 14.55 -2.35
N GLY A 676 -14.08 14.31 -1.04
CA GLY A 676 -13.56 15.18 0.01
C GLY A 676 -12.04 15.35 -0.03
N ASP A 677 -11.29 14.36 -0.50
CA ASP A 677 -9.83 14.46 -0.62
C ASP A 677 -9.43 15.37 -1.79
N VAL A 678 -10.23 15.37 -2.87
CA VAL A 678 -10.07 16.34 -3.97
C VAL A 678 -10.27 17.76 -3.45
N ALA A 679 -11.33 17.99 -2.67
CA ALA A 679 -11.61 19.29 -2.06
C ALA A 679 -10.46 19.73 -1.13
N LYS A 680 -9.93 18.83 -0.29
CA LYS A 680 -8.80 19.12 0.60
C LYS A 680 -7.52 19.45 -0.18
N ALA A 681 -7.20 18.71 -1.23
CA ALA A 681 -6.01 18.97 -2.04
C ALA A 681 -6.08 20.34 -2.73
N LEU A 682 -7.23 20.68 -3.32
CA LEU A 682 -7.46 21.98 -3.93
C LEU A 682 -7.46 23.09 -2.88
N ALA A 683 -8.11 22.90 -1.73
CA ALA A 683 -8.09 23.85 -0.62
C ALA A 683 -6.69 24.07 -0.03
N ALA A 684 -5.78 23.09 -0.12
CA ALA A 684 -4.37 23.26 0.24
C ALA A 684 -3.55 24.05 -0.80
N GLY A 685 -4.19 24.47 -1.90
CA GLY A 685 -3.64 25.34 -2.93
C GLY A 685 -3.17 24.64 -4.20
N ALA A 686 -3.39 23.32 -4.34
CA ALA A 686 -3.16 22.67 -5.63
C ALA A 686 -4.15 23.23 -6.68
N ASP A 687 -3.69 23.40 -7.92
CA ASP A 687 -4.54 23.85 -9.03
C ASP A 687 -5.39 22.71 -9.59
N THR A 688 -4.86 21.49 -9.53
CA THR A 688 -5.56 20.28 -9.97
C THR A 688 -5.10 19.04 -9.23
N VAL A 689 -5.93 18.00 -9.25
CA VAL A 689 -5.59 16.66 -8.77
C VAL A 689 -5.41 15.68 -9.94
N MET A 690 -4.44 14.79 -9.82
CA MET A 690 -4.22 13.65 -10.70
C MET A 690 -4.63 12.36 -9.99
N ILE A 691 -5.51 11.59 -10.63
CA ILE A 691 -6.19 10.43 -10.04
C ILE A 691 -5.85 9.17 -10.85
N GLY A 692 -5.42 8.12 -10.15
CA GLY A 692 -5.12 6.79 -10.70
C GLY A 692 -6.17 5.75 -10.32
N GLY A 693 -6.01 5.11 -9.16
CA GLY A 693 -6.80 3.95 -8.74
C GLY A 693 -8.33 4.12 -8.76
N LEU A 694 -8.86 5.33 -8.53
CA LEU A 694 -10.32 5.56 -8.66
C LEU A 694 -10.82 5.44 -10.11
N PHE A 695 -9.99 5.77 -11.09
CA PHE A 695 -10.34 5.69 -12.51
C PHE A 695 -9.98 4.34 -13.14
N ALA A 696 -9.04 3.58 -12.57
CA ALA A 696 -8.67 2.27 -13.10
C ALA A 696 -9.85 1.27 -13.21
N GLY A 697 -10.88 1.43 -12.38
CA GLY A 697 -12.07 0.56 -12.37
C GLY A 697 -13.13 0.90 -13.41
N THR A 698 -12.94 1.91 -14.26
CA THR A 698 -13.99 2.41 -15.16
C THR A 698 -13.97 1.71 -16.52
N ASP A 699 -15.06 1.88 -17.28
CA ASP A 699 -15.20 1.31 -18.63
C ASP A 699 -14.09 1.75 -19.57
N GLU A 700 -13.78 3.04 -19.58
CA GLU A 700 -12.81 3.64 -20.49
C GLU A 700 -11.34 3.37 -20.11
N ALA A 701 -11.08 2.91 -18.88
CA ALA A 701 -9.72 2.59 -18.45
C ALA A 701 -9.22 1.37 -19.24
N PRO A 702 -7.94 1.31 -19.61
CA PRO A 702 -7.33 0.08 -20.12
C PRO A 702 -7.32 -1.00 -19.03
N GLY A 703 -7.35 -2.28 -19.42
CA GLY A 703 -7.35 -3.42 -18.50
C GLY A 703 -8.59 -4.30 -18.59
N GLU A 704 -8.42 -5.58 -18.29
CA GLU A 704 -9.46 -6.60 -18.42
C GLU A 704 -10.44 -6.55 -17.25
N VAL A 705 -11.72 -6.81 -17.54
CA VAL A 705 -12.74 -7.03 -16.51
C VAL A 705 -12.62 -8.46 -16.01
N ILE A 706 -12.34 -8.61 -14.72
CA ILE A 706 -12.14 -9.89 -14.04
C ILE A 706 -13.35 -10.16 -13.15
N LEU A 707 -13.99 -11.32 -13.31
CA LEU A 707 -15.01 -11.77 -12.39
C LEU A 707 -14.36 -12.53 -11.22
N PHE A 708 -14.58 -12.08 -9.99
CA PHE A 708 -14.08 -12.74 -8.80
C PHE A 708 -15.14 -12.75 -7.70
N GLN A 709 -15.45 -13.93 -7.16
CA GLN A 709 -16.47 -14.13 -6.12
C GLN A 709 -17.83 -13.47 -6.46
N GLY A 710 -18.24 -13.56 -7.73
CA GLY A 710 -19.51 -12.99 -8.20
C GLY A 710 -19.55 -11.46 -8.34
N ARG A 711 -18.41 -10.77 -8.18
CA ARG A 711 -18.27 -9.32 -8.38
C ARG A 711 -17.29 -9.03 -9.53
N SER A 712 -17.55 -7.97 -10.27
CA SER A 712 -16.67 -7.51 -11.35
C SER A 712 -15.58 -6.58 -10.81
N TYR A 713 -14.35 -6.83 -11.25
CA TYR A 713 -13.15 -6.06 -10.95
C TYR A 713 -12.44 -5.68 -12.26
N LYS A 714 -11.48 -4.76 -12.22
CA LYS A 714 -10.52 -4.53 -13.30
C LYS A 714 -9.09 -4.72 -12.82
N SER A 715 -8.21 -5.19 -13.70
CA SER A 715 -6.77 -5.24 -13.42
C SER A 715 -6.21 -3.82 -13.24
N TYR A 716 -5.34 -3.64 -12.25
CA TYR A 716 -4.70 -2.36 -11.93
C TYR A 716 -3.26 -2.58 -11.51
N ARG A 717 -2.30 -1.87 -12.09
CA ARG A 717 -0.89 -1.97 -11.70
C ARG A 717 -0.21 -0.61 -11.62
N GLY A 718 0.65 -0.47 -10.61
CA GLY A 718 1.52 0.69 -10.47
C GLY A 718 2.60 0.69 -11.54
N MET A 719 3.04 1.88 -11.98
CA MET A 719 4.11 2.00 -12.99
C MET A 719 5.44 1.40 -12.51
N GLY A 720 5.64 1.26 -11.20
CA GLY A 720 6.81 0.61 -10.63
C GLY A 720 6.70 -0.92 -10.52
N SER A 721 5.59 -1.51 -10.94
CA SER A 721 5.42 -2.97 -10.95
C SER A 721 6.29 -3.64 -11.99
N ILE A 722 6.60 -4.93 -11.79
CA ILE A 722 7.39 -5.71 -12.73
C ILE A 722 6.73 -5.76 -14.12
N GLY A 723 5.40 -5.92 -14.21
CA GLY A 723 4.71 -5.94 -15.50
C GLY A 723 4.80 -4.60 -16.21
N ALA A 724 4.56 -3.49 -15.52
CA ALA A 724 4.70 -2.16 -16.11
C ALA A 724 6.15 -1.86 -16.53
N MET A 725 7.15 -2.30 -15.74
CA MET A 725 8.57 -2.11 -16.07
C MET A 725 8.98 -2.92 -17.30
N LYS A 726 8.51 -4.18 -17.42
CA LYS A 726 8.73 -4.99 -18.62
C LYS A 726 8.19 -4.32 -19.89
N GLU A 727 7.10 -3.55 -19.75
CA GLU A 727 6.42 -2.87 -20.86
C GLU A 727 6.87 -1.41 -21.07
N GLY A 728 7.93 -0.96 -20.39
CA GLY A 728 8.63 0.28 -20.75
C GLY A 728 8.77 1.34 -19.66
N SER A 729 8.38 1.05 -18.40
CA SER A 729 8.47 2.05 -17.33
C SER A 729 9.82 2.08 -16.57
N LYS A 730 10.80 1.25 -16.97
CA LYS A 730 12.11 1.09 -16.28
C LYS A 730 12.86 2.39 -16.04
N ASP A 731 12.89 3.27 -17.03
CA ASP A 731 13.62 4.54 -16.97
C ASP A 731 13.03 5.50 -15.92
N ARG A 732 11.72 5.38 -15.61
CA ARG A 732 11.04 6.15 -14.57
C ARG A 732 11.69 5.93 -13.19
N TYR A 733 12.24 4.74 -12.97
CA TYR A 733 12.83 4.26 -11.73
C TYR A 733 14.35 4.05 -11.86
N PHE A 734 14.98 4.73 -12.82
CA PHE A 734 16.43 4.73 -13.02
C PHE A 734 17.05 3.34 -13.29
N GLN A 735 16.27 2.44 -13.93
CA GLN A 735 16.68 1.06 -14.24
C GLN A 735 16.68 0.77 -15.75
N ALA A 736 16.93 1.80 -16.56
CA ALA A 736 16.88 1.70 -18.03
C ALA A 736 17.93 0.74 -18.60
N ASP A 737 19.07 0.59 -17.91
CA ASP A 737 20.21 -0.27 -18.22
C ASP A 737 20.05 -1.73 -17.74
N VAL A 738 18.98 -2.03 -17.00
CA VAL A 738 18.71 -3.40 -16.52
C VAL A 738 18.02 -4.23 -17.62
N GLU A 739 18.78 -5.12 -18.25
CA GLU A 739 18.30 -5.99 -19.33
C GLU A 739 17.53 -7.23 -18.81
N THR A 740 17.94 -7.79 -17.68
CA THR A 740 17.35 -9.02 -17.13
C THR A 740 16.15 -8.72 -16.24
N PRO A 741 14.92 -9.21 -16.54
CA PRO A 741 13.73 -8.90 -15.74
C PRO A 741 13.81 -9.34 -14.27
N GLN A 742 14.56 -10.41 -13.96
CA GLN A 742 14.79 -10.88 -12.58
C GLN A 742 15.67 -9.92 -11.75
N LYS A 743 16.38 -8.99 -12.39
CA LYS A 743 17.25 -8.01 -11.74
C LYS A 743 16.57 -6.66 -11.55
N LEU A 744 15.32 -6.50 -12.00
CA LEU A 744 14.54 -5.29 -11.76
C LEU A 744 14.16 -5.19 -10.28
N VAL A 745 14.25 -3.98 -9.74
CA VAL A 745 13.85 -3.61 -8.39
C VAL A 745 12.54 -2.81 -8.49
N PRO A 746 11.37 -3.46 -8.40
CA PRO A 746 10.08 -2.80 -8.61
C PRO A 746 9.70 -1.86 -7.45
N GLU A 747 9.26 -0.65 -7.78
CA GLU A 747 8.69 0.35 -6.83
C GLU A 747 7.16 0.49 -6.95
N GLY A 748 6.48 -0.56 -7.40
CA GLY A 748 5.03 -0.64 -7.46
C GLY A 748 4.53 -2.08 -7.51
N ILE A 749 3.22 -2.27 -7.34
CA ILE A 749 2.57 -3.59 -7.29
C ILE A 749 1.49 -3.73 -8.37
N GLU A 750 1.05 -4.96 -8.62
CA GLU A 750 -0.13 -5.29 -9.42
C GLU A 750 -1.26 -5.76 -8.51
N GLY A 751 -2.50 -5.46 -8.89
CA GLY A 751 -3.69 -5.75 -8.12
C GLY A 751 -4.97 -5.64 -8.95
N ARG A 752 -6.10 -5.54 -8.26
CA ARG A 752 -7.42 -5.37 -8.86
C ARG A 752 -8.20 -4.31 -8.12
N VAL A 753 -9.00 -3.55 -8.86
CA VAL A 753 -9.92 -2.55 -8.29
C VAL A 753 -11.37 -2.93 -8.61
N PRO A 754 -12.35 -2.62 -7.77
CA PRO A 754 -13.76 -2.87 -8.08
C PRO A 754 -14.15 -2.20 -9.39
N TYR A 755 -14.97 -2.87 -10.19
CA TYR A 755 -15.57 -2.25 -11.39
C TYR A 755 -16.51 -1.11 -10.98
N LYS A 756 -16.39 0.04 -11.65
CA LYS A 756 -17.09 1.30 -11.31
C LYS A 756 -18.01 1.82 -12.41
N GLY A 757 -18.10 1.12 -13.54
CA GLY A 757 -18.92 1.57 -14.68
C GLY A 757 -18.30 2.76 -15.44
N PRO A 758 -19.12 3.61 -16.07
CA PRO A 758 -18.62 4.69 -16.91
C PRO A 758 -17.86 5.75 -16.10
N LEU A 759 -16.72 6.22 -16.64
CA LEU A 759 -15.89 7.23 -15.98
C LEU A 759 -16.64 8.56 -15.76
N ARG A 760 -17.57 8.92 -16.65
CA ARG A 760 -18.43 10.11 -16.51
C ARG A 760 -19.13 10.15 -15.15
N GLU A 761 -19.67 9.03 -14.68
CA GLU A 761 -20.39 8.96 -13.42
C GLU A 761 -19.46 9.23 -12.24
N SER A 762 -18.23 8.69 -12.28
CA SER A 762 -17.21 8.97 -11.27
C SER A 762 -16.82 10.45 -11.25
N ILE A 763 -16.61 11.07 -12.42
CA ILE A 763 -16.29 12.51 -12.52
C ILE A 763 -17.44 13.36 -11.98
N TYR A 764 -18.68 13.04 -12.35
CA TYR A 764 -19.86 13.76 -11.87
C TYR A 764 -19.93 13.77 -10.34
N GLN A 765 -19.71 12.62 -9.69
CA GLN A 765 -19.70 12.51 -8.23
C GLN A 765 -18.54 13.27 -7.58
N LEU A 766 -17.34 13.23 -8.18
CA LEU A 766 -16.16 13.95 -7.68
C LEU A 766 -16.37 15.47 -7.76
N VAL A 767 -16.84 15.98 -8.90
CA VAL A 767 -17.13 17.42 -9.10
C VAL A 767 -18.31 17.85 -8.23
N GLY A 768 -19.33 17.01 -8.08
CA GLY A 768 -20.46 17.25 -7.17
C GLY A 768 -19.99 17.41 -5.72
N GLY A 769 -19.14 16.51 -5.23
CA GLY A 769 -18.56 16.60 -3.90
C GLY A 769 -17.68 17.84 -3.70
N LEU A 770 -16.89 18.22 -4.72
CA LEU A 770 -16.10 19.45 -4.70
C LEU A 770 -16.99 20.69 -4.60
N ARG A 771 -18.03 20.79 -5.45
CA ARG A 771 -18.99 21.91 -5.44
C ARG A 771 -19.73 22.01 -4.10
N ALA A 772 -20.09 20.88 -3.50
CA ALA A 772 -20.69 20.85 -2.17
C ALA A 772 -19.72 21.42 -1.11
N ALA A 773 -18.46 20.97 -1.11
CA ALA A 773 -17.44 21.49 -0.20
C ALA A 773 -17.19 22.99 -0.38
N MET A 774 -17.13 23.47 -1.62
CA MET A 774 -17.03 24.90 -1.95
C MET A 774 -18.25 25.69 -1.43
N GLY A 775 -19.46 25.13 -1.55
CA GLY A 775 -20.67 25.71 -0.99
C GLY A 775 -20.62 25.86 0.53
N TYR A 776 -20.17 24.82 1.26
CA TYR A 776 -19.97 24.89 2.71
C TYR A 776 -18.94 25.95 3.13
N LEU A 777 -17.91 26.16 2.31
CA LEU A 777 -16.85 27.14 2.56
C LEU A 777 -17.18 28.54 2.02
N GLY A 778 -18.35 28.73 1.40
CA GLY A 778 -18.74 30.01 0.81
C GLY A 778 -17.83 30.46 -0.35
N CYS A 779 -17.21 29.52 -1.06
CA CYS A 779 -16.25 29.79 -2.13
C CYS A 779 -16.91 29.57 -3.49
N ALA A 780 -17.02 30.61 -4.32
CA ALA A 780 -17.65 30.51 -5.64
C ALA A 780 -16.69 29.93 -6.69
N THR A 781 -15.38 30.14 -6.50
CA THR A 781 -14.31 29.71 -7.42
C THR A 781 -13.22 28.93 -6.70
N ILE A 782 -12.37 28.23 -7.44
CA ILE A 782 -11.16 27.59 -6.89
C ILE A 782 -10.20 28.62 -6.32
N ALA A 783 -10.12 29.81 -6.91
CA ALA A 783 -9.33 30.92 -6.37
C ALA A 783 -9.84 31.36 -4.99
N ASP A 784 -11.16 31.43 -4.81
CA ASP A 784 -11.75 31.72 -3.49
C ASP A 784 -11.40 30.61 -2.49
N LEU A 785 -11.43 29.34 -2.94
CA LEU A 785 -11.09 28.19 -2.11
C LEU A 785 -9.62 28.28 -1.64
N HIS A 786 -8.69 28.60 -2.54
CA HIS A 786 -7.28 28.82 -2.22
C HIS A 786 -7.07 29.96 -1.21
N ALA A 787 -7.83 31.05 -1.35
CA ALA A 787 -7.67 32.23 -0.51
C ALA A 787 -8.30 32.06 0.89
N ASN A 788 -9.42 31.35 0.99
CA ASN A 788 -10.29 31.40 2.16
C ASN A 788 -10.42 30.10 2.93
N ALA A 789 -10.07 28.95 2.34
CA ALA A 789 -10.23 27.66 3.01
C ALA A 789 -9.38 27.60 4.30
N LYS A 790 -10.00 27.11 5.37
CA LYS A 790 -9.33 26.89 6.66
C LYS A 790 -9.43 25.43 7.01
N PHE A 791 -8.29 24.85 7.36
CA PHE A 791 -8.23 23.47 7.85
C PHE A 791 -8.30 23.44 9.36
N VAL A 792 -8.99 22.43 9.87
CA VAL A 792 -8.92 22.03 11.28
C VAL A 792 -8.29 20.65 11.31
N LYS A 793 -7.23 20.50 12.12
CA LYS A 793 -6.65 19.18 12.36
C LYS A 793 -7.61 18.38 13.23
N ILE A 794 -7.96 17.19 12.76
CA ILE A 794 -8.80 16.25 13.51
C ILE A 794 -7.94 15.12 14.07
N SER A 795 -8.38 14.54 15.18
CA SER A 795 -7.80 13.29 15.70
C SER A 795 -8.24 12.10 14.84
N SER A 796 -7.66 10.94 15.10
CA SER A 796 -8.12 9.68 14.49
C SER A 796 -9.58 9.36 14.83
N GLN A 797 -10.06 9.74 16.03
CA GLN A 797 -11.47 9.57 16.40
C GLN A 797 -12.38 10.54 15.65
N GLY A 798 -11.95 11.79 15.46
CA GLY A 798 -12.68 12.73 14.62
C GLY A 798 -12.81 12.23 13.17
N LEU A 799 -11.83 11.46 12.68
CA LEU A 799 -11.94 10.79 11.39
C LEU A 799 -12.99 9.67 11.40
N ARG A 800 -13.03 8.82 12.44
CA ARG A 800 -14.07 7.79 12.59
C ARG A 800 -15.47 8.39 12.68
N GLU A 801 -15.62 9.45 13.47
CA GLU A 801 -16.87 10.23 13.55
C GLU A 801 -17.26 10.82 12.18
N SER A 802 -16.27 11.25 11.37
CA SER A 802 -16.54 11.79 10.04
C SER A 802 -17.06 10.74 9.04
N HIS A 803 -16.80 9.46 9.29
CA HIS A 803 -17.32 8.34 8.49
C HIS A 803 -18.69 7.90 9.02
N VAL A 804 -19.45 7.16 8.20
CA VAL A 804 -20.68 6.51 8.66
C VAL A 804 -20.34 5.55 9.81
N HIS A 805 -20.92 5.79 10.98
CA HIS A 805 -20.70 5.01 12.19
C HIS A 805 -22.05 4.64 12.84
N ASP A 806 -22.04 3.58 13.66
CA ASP A 806 -23.18 3.12 14.47
C ASP A 806 -24.48 2.76 13.71
N VAL A 807 -24.37 2.47 12.40
CA VAL A 807 -25.47 2.00 11.56
C VAL A 807 -25.03 0.91 10.59
N ILE A 808 -25.95 0.04 10.19
CA ILE A 808 -25.73 -0.95 9.13
C ILE A 808 -26.07 -0.30 7.79
N ILE A 809 -25.09 -0.20 6.90
CA ILE A 809 -25.31 0.30 5.54
C ILE A 809 -26.07 -0.76 4.75
N THR A 810 -27.33 -0.47 4.41
CA THR A 810 -28.18 -1.35 3.59
C THR A 810 -27.99 -1.12 2.09
N LYS A 811 -27.52 0.07 1.70
CA LYS A 811 -27.24 0.45 0.32
C LYS A 811 -26.11 1.47 0.28
N GLU A 812 -25.06 1.17 -0.48
CA GLU A 812 -23.93 2.09 -0.67
C GLU A 812 -24.28 3.19 -1.69
N ALA A 813 -23.65 4.35 -1.51
CA ALA A 813 -23.76 5.46 -2.45
C ALA A 813 -22.58 5.46 -3.44
N PRO A 814 -22.75 5.94 -4.68
CA PRO A 814 -21.67 5.99 -5.67
C PRO A 814 -20.45 6.80 -5.23
N ASN A 815 -20.65 7.79 -4.36
CA ASN A 815 -19.63 8.71 -3.84
C ASN A 815 -19.04 8.28 -2.48
N TYR A 816 -19.54 7.20 -1.87
CA TYR A 816 -19.09 6.74 -0.56
C TYR A 816 -19.22 5.22 -0.42
N ARG A 817 -18.07 4.55 -0.26
CA ARG A 817 -17.97 3.14 0.10
C ARG A 817 -17.02 3.01 1.28
N VAL A 818 -17.37 2.17 2.25
CA VAL A 818 -16.45 1.80 3.32
C VAL A 818 -15.62 0.65 2.76
N GLU A 819 -14.44 0.97 2.26
CA GLU A 819 -13.45 -0.04 1.84
C GLU A 819 -12.68 -0.58 3.05
#